data_AF-A0AAD6F0R3-F1
#
_entry.id   AF-A0AAD6F0R3-F1
#
_cell.length_a   1.000
_cell.length_b   1.000
_cell.length_c   1.000
_cell.angle_alpha   90.00
_cell.angle_beta   90.00
_cell.angle_gamma   90.00
#
_symmetry.space_group_name_H-M   'P 1'
#
loop_
_entity.id
_entity.type
_entity.pdbx_description
1 polymer ?
#
loop_
_entity_poly.entity_id
_entity_poly.type
_entity_poly.pdbx_seq_one_letter_code
_entity_poly.pdbx_strand_id
1 'polypeptide(L)'
;MRALIPTFFFFLLHLFLSPLTPKAQEAGDQREDKLPWRMHTLFSVECQDYFDWQTVGLMHSLRKANHPGPVTRLLSCTEDELSRYRGMNLAPTMVVPSMSRHPRTGDWYPAINKPAGVVHWLENSQDAENVDWVVILDADMIVRGPLIPWELGAEKGKPVAAYYGYLKGCDNILAKLHTTHPEWCDKVGGILAMHINDLRALAPLWLSKTEEVREDRAHWSTNITGDIYGMGWISEMYGYSFGAAEVGLHHKINDDIMIYPGYIPRPTVEPVLMHYGLPFKVGNWSFSKLEHHEDGIVYDCNRLFPPPPFPREVEMLEPDPNIRRSLFISIECINTLNEGLHIHHLSAGCPKPRWSKYLSFLKSNRFKELTKPKYLNQPASYTTVINKSRIVGEFHGRKPKIHTLFSTECSTYFDWQTVGFMHSFRLSGQPGGVTRLLSCTDEDLKMYKGHDLAPTHYVPSMTQHPLTGDLYPAINKPAAVLHWLNHVKTDAEYVVILDADMIMRGPITPWEYGARPGHPVSTPYGYLIGCDNVLAEIHTRNPSFCEKVGGVIIMHIDDLKRFAMLWFHKSLEVRADKEHYATNITGDIYASGWISEMYGYSFAAAELKLRHVIRSDIMLYPGYVPESASNIRVFHYGLRFSVGNWSFDKADWRDIDVVNTCWAKFPDAPDASSITTGDPDERARDLLSIECAKTLNTALYLHHQRRRCPTEDVTRGESAGEKKLEDKVKVDTVLSDFNSSTGGGLPGEKKLEDEVQVDRVLSDINFSLNTSSTFHRSEAETRSNMRWMVALWGIFVLVFFCAASFVLSGRKRAVLKPRSSRNKKR
;
A
#
# COMPACT_ATOMS: atom_id res chain seq x y z
N MET A 1 -51.07 -36.20 55.26
CA MET A 1 -49.90 -35.97 56.13
C MET A 1 -48.79 -36.85 55.58
N ARG A 2 -47.53 -36.50 55.40
CA ARG A 2 -46.74 -35.25 55.36
C ARG A 2 -45.47 -35.66 54.60
N ALA A 3 -44.87 -34.70 53.89
CA ALA A 3 -43.72 -34.87 53.00
C ALA A 3 -42.38 -34.40 53.64
N LEU A 4 -41.29 -34.43 52.85
CA LEU A 4 -40.22 -33.40 52.70
C LEU A 4 -38.78 -33.58 53.35
N ILE A 5 -37.77 -33.66 52.43
CA ILE A 5 -36.37 -33.10 52.30
C ILE A 5 -35.14 -33.51 53.23
N PRO A 6 -33.84 -33.06 53.03
CA PRO A 6 -32.66 -33.88 52.62
C PRO A 6 -31.32 -33.66 53.43
N THR A 7 -30.16 -34.08 52.84
CA THR A 7 -28.74 -33.61 52.98
C THR A 7 -27.84 -34.00 54.19
N PHE A 8 -26.53 -34.22 53.89
CA PHE A 8 -25.29 -33.64 54.50
C PHE A 8 -24.16 -34.58 55.07
N PHE A 9 -22.91 -34.15 54.79
CA PHE A 9 -21.61 -34.26 55.52
C PHE A 9 -20.61 -35.42 55.27
N PHE A 10 -19.36 -35.02 54.90
CA PHE A 10 -18.01 -35.44 55.38
C PHE A 10 -16.98 -35.05 54.27
N PHE A 11 -15.90 -34.28 54.46
CA PHE A 11 -14.80 -34.35 55.45
C PHE A 11 -14.12 -32.97 55.60
N LEU A 12 -13.74 -32.58 56.82
CA LEU A 12 -13.05 -31.32 57.13
C LEU A 12 -11.98 -31.53 58.21
N LEU A 13 -10.89 -30.77 58.08
CA LEU A 13 -10.03 -30.21 59.13
C LEU A 13 -8.71 -30.92 59.49
N HIS A 14 -7.63 -30.49 58.84
CA HIS A 14 -6.39 -30.05 59.52
C HIS A 14 -5.57 -29.16 58.57
N LEU A 15 -5.59 -27.84 58.80
CA LEU A 15 -4.48 -26.88 58.65
C LEU A 15 -5.00 -25.43 58.67
N PHE A 16 -4.87 -24.78 59.82
CA PHE A 16 -4.77 -23.32 59.94
C PHE A 16 -3.57 -23.04 60.83
N LEU A 17 -2.54 -22.39 60.27
CA LEU A 17 -1.66 -21.39 60.91
C LEU A 17 -0.67 -20.89 59.84
N SER A 18 -0.92 -19.68 59.34
CA SER A 18 -0.08 -18.85 58.46
C SER A 18 1.23 -18.43 59.18
N PRO A 19 2.27 -17.84 58.54
CA PRO A 19 2.23 -17.10 57.26
C PRO A 19 3.39 -17.38 56.28
N LEU A 20 3.07 -17.45 54.98
CA LEU A 20 4.06 -17.36 53.92
C LEU A 20 3.61 -16.37 52.86
N THR A 21 4.42 -15.33 52.71
CA THR A 21 4.56 -14.54 51.48
C THR A 21 4.74 -15.45 50.26
N PRO A 22 4.03 -15.24 49.15
CA PRO A 22 4.47 -15.76 47.86
C PRO A 22 5.21 -14.66 47.10
N LYS A 23 6.49 -14.92 46.84
CA LYS A 23 7.17 -14.43 45.65
C LYS A 23 6.29 -14.74 44.45
N ALA A 24 5.90 -13.70 43.72
CA ALA A 24 5.41 -13.85 42.36
C ALA A 24 6.55 -14.42 41.51
N GLN A 25 6.37 -15.64 41.01
CA GLN A 25 7.21 -16.24 40.00
C GLN A 25 6.51 -16.06 38.66
N GLU A 26 7.24 -15.46 37.73
CA GLU A 26 6.84 -15.14 36.37
C GLU A 26 6.25 -16.35 35.65
N ALA A 27 5.00 -16.22 35.23
CA ALA A 27 4.50 -16.87 34.02
C ALA A 27 4.16 -15.73 33.07
N GLY A 28 5.12 -15.39 32.21
CA GLY A 28 4.94 -14.42 31.14
C GLY A 28 3.96 -14.98 30.11
N ASP A 29 2.72 -14.50 30.14
CA ASP A 29 1.78 -14.63 29.03
C ASP A 29 2.24 -13.67 27.93
N GLN A 30 3.15 -14.14 27.08
CA GLN A 30 3.55 -13.46 25.84
C GLN A 30 2.36 -13.46 24.89
N ARG A 31 1.57 -12.39 24.91
CA ARG A 31 0.66 -12.09 23.79
C ARG A 31 1.48 -11.49 22.66
N GLU A 32 1.89 -12.36 21.74
CA GLU A 32 2.43 -11.99 20.43
C GLU A 32 1.43 -11.07 19.69
N ASP A 33 1.91 -9.90 19.27
CA ASP A 33 1.23 -8.98 18.36
C ASP A 33 1.01 -9.68 16.99
N LYS A 34 -0.14 -10.34 16.82
CA LYS A 34 -0.49 -11.03 15.57
C LYS A 34 -0.87 -10.02 14.49
N LEU A 35 -0.13 -10.07 13.37
CA LEU A 35 -0.39 -9.38 12.11
C LEU A 35 -1.89 -9.41 11.73
N PRO A 36 -2.51 -8.35 11.15
CA PRO A 36 -3.91 -8.34 10.70
C PRO A 36 -4.29 -9.54 9.82
N TRP A 37 -3.31 -10.01 9.04
CA TRP A 37 -3.36 -11.26 8.31
C TRP A 37 -1.97 -11.87 8.35
N ARG A 38 -1.85 -13.16 8.65
CA ARG A 38 -0.55 -13.85 8.64
C ARG A 38 -0.36 -14.53 7.29
N MET A 39 0.84 -14.37 6.75
CA MET A 39 1.21 -14.90 5.45
C MET A 39 2.27 -15.97 5.60
N HIS A 40 2.31 -16.91 4.66
CA HIS A 40 3.31 -17.96 4.61
C HIS A 40 3.85 -18.07 3.19
N THR A 41 5.16 -18.19 3.05
CA THR A 41 5.79 -18.34 1.74
C THR A 41 6.25 -19.78 1.53
N LEU A 42 5.84 -20.38 0.43
CA LEU A 42 6.18 -21.74 0.03
C LEU A 42 7.07 -21.72 -1.21
N PHE A 43 8.02 -22.62 -1.27
CA PHE A 43 8.71 -22.96 -2.50
C PHE A 43 9.04 -24.44 -2.51
N SER A 44 8.96 -25.05 -3.69
CA SER A 44 9.14 -26.50 -3.88
C SER A 44 10.52 -26.79 -4.45
N VAL A 45 11.17 -27.83 -3.93
CA VAL A 45 12.50 -28.29 -4.36
C VAL A 45 12.62 -29.80 -4.22
N GLU A 46 13.70 -30.36 -4.78
CA GLU A 46 14.07 -31.77 -4.62
C GLU A 46 15.40 -31.92 -3.86
N CYS A 47 15.68 -33.13 -3.34
CA CYS A 47 16.95 -33.46 -2.66
C CYS A 47 18.15 -33.52 -3.62
N GLN A 48 18.52 -32.40 -4.23
CA GLN A 48 19.64 -32.30 -5.17
C GLN A 48 20.44 -31.02 -4.98
N ASP A 49 21.76 -31.10 -5.23
CA ASP A 49 22.67 -29.95 -5.15
C ASP A 49 22.20 -28.78 -6.05
N TYR A 50 21.49 -29.08 -7.15
CA TYR A 50 20.84 -28.08 -8.02
C TYR A 50 19.96 -27.10 -7.24
N PHE A 51 19.14 -27.61 -6.32
CA PHE A 51 18.20 -26.80 -5.55
C PHE A 51 18.81 -26.23 -4.28
N ASP A 52 19.95 -26.75 -3.83
CA ASP A 52 20.62 -26.29 -2.62
C ASP A 52 21.16 -24.87 -2.80
N TRP A 53 21.88 -24.60 -3.89
CA TRP A 53 22.40 -23.27 -4.16
C TRP A 53 21.28 -22.27 -4.49
N GLN A 54 20.20 -22.73 -5.11
CA GLN A 54 18.99 -21.93 -5.34
C GLN A 54 18.30 -21.57 -4.02
N THR A 55 18.19 -22.54 -3.09
CA THR A 55 17.65 -22.32 -1.74
C THR A 55 18.48 -21.27 -1.00
N VAL A 56 19.81 -21.35 -1.04
CA VAL A 56 20.69 -20.34 -0.42
C VAL A 56 20.44 -18.95 -1.02
N GLY A 57 20.32 -18.87 -2.34
CA GLY A 57 19.99 -17.64 -3.06
C GLY A 57 18.66 -17.02 -2.66
N LEU A 58 17.59 -17.81 -2.73
CA LEU A 58 16.24 -17.39 -2.40
C LEU A 58 16.14 -16.95 -0.93
N MET A 59 16.62 -17.76 0.02
CA MET A 59 16.59 -17.44 1.45
C MET A 59 17.44 -16.23 1.81
N HIS A 60 18.57 -16.01 1.13
CA HIS A 60 19.37 -14.79 1.28
C HIS A 60 18.60 -13.57 0.75
N SER A 61 18.03 -13.66 -0.45
CA SER A 61 17.29 -12.55 -1.06
C SER A 61 16.03 -12.16 -0.26
N LEU A 62 15.28 -13.14 0.26
CA LEU A 62 14.13 -12.91 1.14
C LEU A 62 14.53 -12.13 2.41
N ARG A 63 15.62 -12.54 3.06
CA ARG A 63 16.17 -11.82 4.23
C ARG A 63 16.61 -10.41 3.86
N LYS A 64 17.32 -10.27 2.75
CA LYS A 64 17.82 -8.97 2.27
C LYS A 64 16.69 -8.00 1.90
N ALA A 65 15.59 -8.52 1.36
CA ALA A 65 14.39 -7.77 1.01
C ALA A 65 13.51 -7.40 2.22
N ASN A 66 13.84 -7.88 3.43
CA ASN A 66 12.98 -7.80 4.61
C ASN A 66 11.59 -8.42 4.35
N HIS A 67 11.55 -9.57 3.66
CA HIS A 67 10.31 -10.27 3.39
C HIS A 67 9.67 -10.78 4.70
N PRO A 68 8.38 -10.47 4.97
CA PRO A 68 7.73 -10.86 6.20
C PRO A 68 7.15 -12.29 6.14
N GLY A 69 6.88 -12.84 7.32
CA GLY A 69 6.22 -14.12 7.47
C GLY A 69 7.17 -15.33 7.42
N PRO A 70 6.72 -16.48 7.92
CA PRO A 70 7.43 -17.75 7.79
C PRO A 70 7.58 -18.19 6.34
N VAL A 71 8.66 -18.92 6.08
CA VAL A 71 8.98 -19.54 4.79
C VAL A 71 9.15 -21.03 5.01
N THR A 72 8.45 -21.86 4.24
CA THR A 72 8.63 -23.32 4.26
C THR A 72 9.07 -23.82 2.89
N ARG A 73 10.19 -24.53 2.90
CA ARG A 73 10.69 -25.30 1.77
C ARG A 73 9.98 -26.65 1.74
N LEU A 74 9.27 -26.94 0.66
CA LEU A 74 8.63 -28.22 0.40
C LEU A 74 9.65 -29.11 -0.33
N LEU A 75 10.24 -30.05 0.40
CA LEU A 75 11.37 -30.84 -0.05
C LEU A 75 10.91 -32.25 -0.45
N SER A 76 10.81 -32.50 -1.76
CA SER A 76 10.41 -33.78 -2.33
C SER A 76 11.62 -34.71 -2.51
N CYS A 77 11.63 -35.82 -1.79
CA CYS A 77 12.73 -36.79 -1.85
C CYS A 77 12.21 -38.23 -1.78
N THR A 78 12.93 -39.13 -2.42
CA THR A 78 12.86 -40.56 -2.13
C THR A 78 13.54 -40.87 -0.79
N GLU A 79 13.21 -42.01 -0.17
CA GLU A 79 13.85 -42.45 1.08
C GLU A 79 15.39 -42.55 0.93
N ASP A 80 15.85 -43.06 -0.20
CA ASP A 80 17.27 -43.22 -0.52
C ASP A 80 18.00 -41.88 -0.70
N GLU A 81 17.34 -40.87 -1.28
CA GLU A 81 17.90 -39.52 -1.40
C GLU A 81 17.94 -38.83 -0.05
N LEU A 82 16.85 -38.91 0.72
CA LEU A 82 16.74 -38.27 2.03
C LEU A 82 17.80 -38.77 3.01
N SER A 83 18.10 -40.07 3.00
CA SER A 83 19.14 -40.66 3.87
C SER A 83 20.55 -40.11 3.65
N ARG A 84 20.81 -39.56 2.45
CA ARG A 84 22.12 -39.02 2.04
C ARG A 84 22.11 -37.51 1.84
N TYR A 85 20.96 -36.86 2.02
CA TYR A 85 20.79 -35.44 1.73
C TYR A 85 21.43 -34.57 2.83
N ARG A 86 22.26 -33.61 2.41
CA ARG A 86 23.04 -32.74 3.30
C ARG A 86 22.37 -31.39 3.58
N GLY A 87 21.43 -30.98 2.75
CA GLY A 87 20.90 -29.62 2.71
C GLY A 87 19.72 -29.34 3.65
N MET A 88 19.46 -30.19 4.65
CA MET A 88 18.28 -30.05 5.53
C MET A 88 18.22 -28.72 6.30
N ASN A 89 19.38 -28.12 6.59
CA ASN A 89 19.51 -26.88 7.35
C ASN A 89 19.50 -25.60 6.48
N LEU A 90 19.31 -25.71 5.16
CA LEU A 90 19.35 -24.55 4.25
C LEU A 90 18.14 -23.62 4.37
N ALA A 91 16.99 -24.16 4.80
CA ALA A 91 15.76 -23.42 5.05
C ALA A 91 14.86 -24.20 6.04
N PRO A 92 13.87 -23.56 6.70
CA PRO A 92 12.80 -24.30 7.36
C PRO A 92 12.13 -25.22 6.34
N THR A 93 12.13 -26.53 6.62
CA THR A 93 11.85 -27.55 5.61
C THR A 93 10.76 -28.50 6.09
N MET A 94 9.79 -28.76 5.21
CA MET A 94 8.86 -29.88 5.31
C MET A 94 9.23 -30.91 4.25
N VAL A 95 9.56 -32.12 4.69
CA VAL A 95 9.76 -33.24 3.75
C VAL A 95 8.40 -33.68 3.26
N VAL A 96 8.23 -33.74 1.95
CA VAL A 96 6.98 -34.17 1.30
C VAL A 96 7.25 -35.40 0.43
N PRO A 97 6.25 -36.27 0.20
CA PRO A 97 6.41 -37.41 -0.70
C PRO A 97 6.86 -36.96 -2.09
N SER A 98 7.85 -37.65 -2.65
CA SER A 98 8.23 -37.43 -4.04
C SER A 98 7.23 -38.08 -4.97
N MET A 99 6.67 -37.28 -5.88
CA MET A 99 5.90 -37.69 -7.04
C MET A 99 6.71 -37.56 -8.34
N SER A 100 8.03 -37.32 -8.27
CA SER A 100 8.89 -37.20 -9.47
C SER A 100 8.75 -38.42 -10.38
N ARG A 101 8.53 -39.61 -9.81
CA ARG A 101 7.99 -40.77 -10.52
C ARG A 101 6.55 -40.98 -10.09
N HIS A 102 5.62 -40.81 -11.02
CA HIS A 102 4.20 -40.93 -10.71
C HIS A 102 3.87 -42.36 -10.25
N PRO A 103 3.20 -42.54 -9.09
CA PRO A 103 3.05 -43.86 -8.47
C PRO A 103 2.18 -44.83 -9.27
N ARG A 104 1.25 -44.34 -10.11
CA ARG A 104 0.37 -45.21 -10.91
C ARG A 104 0.92 -45.49 -12.31
N THR A 105 1.47 -44.47 -12.97
CA THR A 105 1.88 -44.57 -14.38
C THR A 105 3.38 -44.82 -14.55
N GLY A 106 4.19 -44.60 -13.51
CA GLY A 106 5.65 -44.66 -13.56
C GLY A 106 6.30 -43.52 -14.35
N ASP A 107 5.51 -42.57 -14.88
CA ASP A 107 6.02 -41.44 -15.65
C ASP A 107 6.95 -40.59 -14.79
N TRP A 108 8.09 -40.22 -15.36
CA TRP A 108 9.04 -39.34 -14.67
C TRP A 108 8.74 -37.89 -15.04
N TYR A 109 8.18 -37.15 -14.08
CA TYR A 109 7.82 -35.75 -14.21
C TYR A 109 8.02 -34.99 -12.88
N PRO A 110 9.26 -34.56 -12.58
CA PRO A 110 9.62 -33.82 -11.37
C PRO A 110 8.73 -32.63 -11.00
N ALA A 111 8.27 -31.86 -11.99
CA ALA A 111 7.53 -30.61 -11.72
C ALA A 111 6.17 -30.83 -11.03
N ILE A 112 5.59 -32.04 -11.08
CA ILE A 112 4.38 -32.40 -10.32
C ILE A 112 4.58 -32.32 -8.80
N ASN A 113 5.83 -32.36 -8.32
CA ASN A 113 6.14 -32.20 -6.91
C ASN A 113 5.66 -30.86 -6.35
N LYS A 114 5.58 -29.80 -7.17
CA LYS A 114 5.09 -28.50 -6.72
C LYS A 114 3.61 -28.56 -6.29
N PRO A 115 2.64 -28.96 -7.14
CA PRO A 115 1.27 -29.13 -6.69
C PRO A 115 1.12 -30.22 -5.62
N ALA A 116 1.83 -31.35 -5.74
CA ALA A 116 1.75 -32.44 -4.76
C ALA A 116 2.22 -32.00 -3.36
N GLY A 117 3.35 -31.28 -3.29
CA GLY A 117 3.89 -30.74 -2.05
C GLY A 117 2.98 -29.71 -1.41
N VAL A 118 2.31 -28.87 -2.22
CA VAL A 118 1.33 -27.89 -1.72
C VAL A 118 0.11 -28.58 -1.11
N VAL A 119 -0.43 -29.61 -1.78
CA VAL A 119 -1.51 -30.45 -1.22
C VAL A 119 -1.06 -31.07 0.10
N HIS A 120 0.12 -31.69 0.11
CA HIS A 120 0.66 -32.32 1.31
C HIS A 120 0.85 -31.33 2.47
N TRP A 121 1.34 -30.11 2.19
CA TRP A 121 1.48 -29.06 3.19
C TRP A 121 0.12 -28.62 3.76
N LEU A 122 -0.90 -28.44 2.93
CA LEU A 122 -2.25 -28.11 3.39
C LEU A 122 -2.85 -29.17 4.30
N GLU A 123 -2.56 -30.45 4.04
CA GLU A 123 -3.10 -31.59 4.78
C GLU A 123 -2.35 -31.87 6.09
N ASN A 124 -1.04 -31.62 6.13
CA ASN A 124 -0.17 -32.13 7.20
C ASN A 124 0.58 -31.03 7.98
N SER A 125 0.49 -29.76 7.58
CA SER A 125 1.19 -28.66 8.27
C SER A 125 0.27 -27.89 9.21
N GLN A 126 0.71 -27.70 10.46
CA GLN A 126 0.04 -26.79 11.40
C GLN A 126 0.09 -25.34 10.93
N ASP A 127 1.12 -24.95 10.16
CA ASP A 127 1.23 -23.60 9.60
C ASP A 127 0.07 -23.31 8.62
N ALA A 128 -0.39 -24.34 7.90
CA ALA A 128 -1.49 -24.21 6.94
C ALA A 128 -2.85 -23.98 7.62
N GLU A 129 -3.01 -24.37 8.88
CA GLU A 129 -4.21 -24.07 9.68
C GLU A 129 -4.21 -22.61 10.16
N ASN A 130 -3.02 -22.03 10.30
CA ASN A 130 -2.77 -20.80 11.02
C ASN A 130 -2.16 -19.72 10.11
N VAL A 131 -2.69 -19.60 8.89
CA VAL A 131 -2.30 -18.64 7.84
C VAL A 131 -3.54 -18.09 7.13
N ASP A 132 -3.48 -16.86 6.63
CA ASP A 132 -4.55 -16.22 5.85
C ASP A 132 -4.19 -16.06 4.37
N TRP A 133 -2.90 -15.84 4.07
CA TRP A 133 -2.39 -15.66 2.70
C TRP A 133 -1.16 -16.50 2.43
N VAL A 134 -1.05 -17.02 1.21
CA VAL A 134 0.09 -17.85 0.79
C VAL A 134 0.74 -17.21 -0.42
N VAL A 135 2.07 -17.15 -0.42
CA VAL A 135 2.90 -16.82 -1.58
C VAL A 135 3.63 -18.08 -1.99
N ILE A 136 3.45 -18.55 -3.22
CA ILE A 136 4.20 -19.67 -3.77
C ILE A 136 5.20 -19.13 -4.78
N LEU A 137 6.48 -19.44 -4.59
CA LEU A 137 7.60 -19.02 -5.43
C LEU A 137 8.31 -20.22 -6.06
N ASP A 138 9.03 -19.97 -7.15
CA ASP A 138 10.01 -20.91 -7.68
C ASP A 138 11.36 -20.73 -6.97
N ALA A 139 12.15 -21.81 -6.89
CA ALA A 139 13.45 -21.80 -6.22
C ALA A 139 14.49 -20.93 -6.94
N ASP A 140 14.35 -20.76 -8.26
CA ASP A 140 15.25 -19.99 -9.12
C ASP A 140 14.88 -18.50 -9.19
N MET A 141 14.51 -17.92 -8.05
CA MET A 141 14.11 -16.53 -7.92
C MET A 141 14.98 -15.73 -6.96
N ILE A 142 15.25 -14.46 -7.32
CA ILE A 142 15.84 -13.47 -6.41
C ILE A 142 14.78 -12.43 -6.06
N VAL A 143 14.45 -12.36 -4.77
CA VAL A 143 13.52 -11.38 -4.22
C VAL A 143 14.27 -10.06 -3.99
N ARG A 144 13.88 -9.03 -4.75
CA ARG A 144 14.43 -7.68 -4.63
C ARG A 144 13.62 -6.81 -3.67
N GLY A 145 12.38 -7.20 -3.35
CA GLY A 145 11.46 -6.45 -2.49
C GLY A 145 10.44 -7.36 -1.80
N PRO A 146 9.78 -6.92 -0.71
CA PRO A 146 8.81 -7.75 -0.01
C PRO A 146 7.58 -8.07 -0.88
N LEU A 147 7.27 -9.36 -1.05
CA LEU A 147 6.15 -9.86 -1.83
C LEU A 147 4.90 -10.04 -0.94
N ILE A 148 4.24 -8.95 -0.58
CA ILE A 148 3.12 -8.97 0.37
C ILE A 148 1.78 -9.09 -0.39
N PRO A 149 1.02 -10.20 -0.27
CA PRO A 149 -0.14 -10.48 -1.13
C PRO A 149 -1.14 -9.34 -1.29
N TRP A 150 -1.57 -8.73 -0.17
CA TRP A 150 -2.54 -7.62 -0.21
C TRP A 150 -1.95 -6.30 -0.71
N GLU A 151 -0.62 -6.11 -0.67
CA GLU A 151 0.05 -4.95 -1.28
C GLU A 151 0.23 -5.13 -2.78
N LEU A 152 0.41 -6.39 -3.22
CA LEU A 152 0.35 -6.77 -4.64
C LEU A 152 -1.07 -6.64 -5.22
N GLY A 153 -2.08 -6.45 -4.35
CA GLY A 153 -3.48 -6.29 -4.72
C GLY A 153 -4.28 -7.60 -4.68
N ALA A 154 -3.76 -8.69 -4.14
CA ALA A 154 -4.49 -9.94 -4.05
C ALA A 154 -5.74 -9.80 -3.17
N GLU A 155 -6.86 -10.34 -3.64
CA GLU A 155 -8.14 -10.41 -2.93
C GLU A 155 -8.60 -11.87 -2.92
N LYS A 156 -9.50 -12.24 -2.00
CA LYS A 156 -10.12 -13.58 -2.05
C LYS A 156 -10.89 -13.75 -3.36
N GLY A 157 -10.65 -14.85 -4.07
CA GLY A 157 -11.15 -15.10 -5.43
C GLY A 157 -10.38 -14.39 -6.54
N LYS A 158 -9.43 -13.50 -6.20
CA LYS A 158 -8.62 -12.75 -7.17
C LYS A 158 -7.14 -12.76 -6.80
N PRO A 159 -6.46 -13.91 -7.00
CA PRO A 159 -5.03 -14.05 -6.75
C PRO A 159 -4.20 -13.10 -7.62
N VAL A 160 -2.97 -12.79 -7.21
CA VAL A 160 -2.00 -12.05 -8.03
C VAL A 160 -0.95 -13.00 -8.56
N ALA A 161 -0.62 -12.86 -9.85
CA ALA A 161 0.44 -13.61 -10.49
C ALA A 161 1.15 -12.83 -11.60
N ALA A 162 2.34 -13.30 -12.00
CA ALA A 162 3.03 -12.77 -13.17
C ALA A 162 2.48 -13.39 -14.45
N TYR A 163 2.61 -12.67 -15.57
CA TYR A 163 2.13 -13.11 -16.88
C TYR A 163 3.08 -14.10 -17.54
N TYR A 164 2.57 -15.27 -17.94
CA TYR A 164 3.30 -16.32 -18.65
C TYR A 164 2.74 -16.47 -20.08
N GLY A 165 3.07 -15.52 -20.95
CA GLY A 165 2.51 -15.45 -22.31
C GLY A 165 2.77 -16.66 -23.22
N TYR A 166 3.71 -17.53 -22.86
CA TYR A 166 3.99 -18.77 -23.59
C TYR A 166 2.97 -19.90 -23.32
N LEU A 167 2.05 -19.73 -22.36
CA LEU A 167 0.95 -20.67 -22.11
C LEU A 167 -0.16 -20.55 -23.17
N LYS A 168 0.16 -20.91 -24.43
CA LYS A 168 -0.75 -20.83 -25.59
C LYS A 168 -2.00 -21.71 -25.46
N GLY A 169 -1.93 -22.75 -24.64
CA GLY A 169 -3.01 -23.71 -24.39
C GLY A 169 -4.28 -23.08 -23.81
N CYS A 170 -4.16 -21.94 -23.12
CA CYS A 170 -5.34 -21.19 -22.66
C CYS A 170 -6.21 -20.65 -23.81
N ASP A 171 -5.62 -20.41 -24.99
CA ASP A 171 -6.35 -19.80 -26.12
C ASP A 171 -6.80 -20.83 -27.18
N ASN A 172 -6.58 -22.13 -26.93
CA ASN A 172 -6.76 -23.14 -27.96
C ASN A 172 -7.52 -24.39 -27.47
N ILE A 173 -7.37 -25.50 -28.21
CA ILE A 173 -8.06 -26.76 -27.92
C ILE A 173 -7.73 -27.30 -26.53
N LEU A 174 -6.53 -27.04 -25.99
CA LEU A 174 -6.09 -27.59 -24.71
C LEU A 174 -7.00 -27.15 -23.56
N ALA A 175 -7.35 -25.85 -23.47
CA ALA A 175 -8.30 -25.38 -22.47
C ALA A 175 -9.67 -26.04 -22.59
N LYS A 176 -10.17 -26.25 -23.82
CA LYS A 176 -11.48 -26.88 -24.04
C LYS A 176 -11.50 -28.37 -23.66
N LEU A 177 -10.35 -29.03 -23.69
CA LEU A 177 -10.22 -30.43 -23.31
C LEU A 177 -10.11 -30.60 -21.79
N HIS A 178 -9.40 -29.69 -21.13
CA HIS A 178 -8.98 -29.87 -19.75
C HIS A 178 -9.68 -28.96 -18.74
N THR A 179 -10.55 -28.05 -19.19
CA THR A 179 -11.45 -27.30 -18.28
C THR A 179 -12.85 -27.11 -18.85
N THR A 180 -13.84 -27.06 -17.95
CA THR A 180 -15.23 -26.68 -18.24
C THR A 180 -15.41 -25.16 -18.40
N HIS A 181 -14.43 -24.36 -17.98
CA HIS A 181 -14.42 -22.90 -18.00
C HIS A 181 -13.21 -22.34 -18.79
N PRO A 182 -13.07 -22.67 -20.09
CA PRO A 182 -11.93 -22.20 -20.89
C PRO A 182 -11.82 -20.68 -20.95
N GLU A 183 -12.94 -19.95 -20.80
CA GLU A 183 -12.99 -18.49 -20.73
C GLU A 183 -12.31 -17.88 -19.50
N TRP A 184 -11.99 -18.69 -18.48
CA TRP A 184 -11.31 -18.28 -17.25
C TRP A 184 -9.85 -18.77 -17.16
N CYS A 185 -9.30 -19.32 -18.24
CA CYS A 185 -7.89 -19.73 -18.27
C CYS A 185 -6.95 -18.51 -18.36
N ASP A 186 -6.42 -18.11 -17.21
CA ASP A 186 -5.39 -17.07 -17.14
C ASP A 186 -3.99 -17.65 -17.44
N LYS A 187 -3.19 -16.94 -18.25
CA LYS A 187 -1.80 -17.29 -18.55
C LYS A 187 -0.85 -16.77 -17.47
N VAL A 188 -0.72 -17.52 -16.39
CA VAL A 188 -0.06 -17.04 -15.17
C VAL A 188 0.96 -18.02 -14.62
N GLY A 189 1.94 -17.47 -13.89
CA GLY A 189 2.94 -18.26 -13.18
C GLY A 189 3.96 -17.42 -12.43
N GLY A 190 5.03 -18.08 -11.97
CA GLY A 190 6.17 -17.46 -11.28
C GLY A 190 5.87 -17.16 -9.83
N ILE A 191 5.16 -16.06 -9.58
CA ILE A 191 4.63 -15.73 -8.24
C ILE A 191 3.15 -16.06 -8.20
N LEU A 192 2.71 -16.79 -7.17
CA LEU A 192 1.30 -17.06 -6.92
C LEU A 192 0.95 -16.55 -5.53
N ALA A 193 0.27 -15.41 -5.43
CA ALA A 193 -0.10 -14.79 -4.16
C ALA A 193 -1.62 -14.82 -3.99
N MET A 194 -2.12 -15.58 -3.01
CA MET A 194 -3.56 -15.83 -2.87
C MET A 194 -4.00 -16.07 -1.43
N HIS A 195 -5.31 -15.99 -1.19
CA HIS A 195 -5.89 -16.27 0.11
C HIS A 195 -5.89 -17.79 0.38
N ILE A 196 -5.69 -18.23 1.64
CA ILE A 196 -5.58 -19.65 2.00
C ILE A 196 -6.80 -20.49 1.57
N ASN A 197 -8.00 -19.92 1.68
CA ASN A 197 -9.25 -20.56 1.23
C ASN A 197 -9.26 -20.83 -0.28
N ASP A 198 -8.68 -19.93 -1.09
CA ASP A 198 -8.60 -20.12 -2.53
C ASP A 198 -7.59 -21.22 -2.84
N LEU A 199 -6.45 -21.23 -2.13
CA LEU A 199 -5.45 -22.30 -2.25
C LEU A 199 -6.02 -23.67 -1.85
N ARG A 200 -6.85 -23.75 -0.80
CA ARG A 200 -7.50 -25.01 -0.37
C ARG A 200 -8.47 -25.55 -1.42
N ALA A 201 -9.19 -24.67 -2.12
CA ALA A 201 -10.06 -25.08 -3.22
C ALA A 201 -9.24 -25.50 -4.45
N LEU A 202 -8.18 -24.75 -4.76
CA LEU A 202 -7.35 -24.93 -5.95
C LEU A 202 -6.43 -26.14 -5.87
N ALA A 203 -5.72 -26.35 -4.75
CA ALA A 203 -4.58 -27.27 -4.69
C ALA A 203 -4.90 -28.72 -5.13
N PRO A 204 -6.04 -29.33 -4.73
CA PRO A 204 -6.41 -30.66 -5.21
C PRO A 204 -6.62 -30.70 -6.73
N LEU A 205 -7.26 -29.66 -7.29
CA LEU A 205 -7.48 -29.54 -8.73
C LEU A 205 -6.20 -29.21 -9.49
N TRP A 206 -5.29 -28.42 -8.90
CA TRP A 206 -3.99 -28.18 -9.49
C TRP A 206 -3.25 -29.50 -9.68
N LEU A 207 -3.23 -30.36 -8.67
CA LEU A 207 -2.61 -31.69 -8.78
C LEU A 207 -3.33 -32.56 -9.83
N SER A 208 -4.66 -32.70 -9.75
CA SER A 208 -5.40 -33.59 -10.67
C SER A 208 -5.34 -33.11 -12.11
N LYS A 209 -5.48 -31.80 -12.35
CA LYS A 209 -5.36 -31.21 -13.70
C LYS A 209 -3.94 -31.30 -14.25
N THR A 210 -2.93 -31.28 -13.38
CA THR A 210 -1.56 -31.57 -13.81
C THR A 210 -1.44 -33.00 -14.32
N GLU A 211 -2.03 -33.99 -13.62
CA GLU A 211 -2.08 -35.38 -14.10
C GLU A 211 -2.83 -35.49 -15.44
N GLU A 212 -4.02 -34.88 -15.56
CA GLU A 212 -4.84 -34.90 -16.79
C GLU A 212 -4.07 -34.35 -18.01
N VAL A 213 -3.46 -33.17 -17.87
CA VAL A 213 -2.68 -32.55 -18.96
C VAL A 213 -1.39 -33.33 -19.25
N ARG A 214 -0.79 -33.94 -18.23
CA ARG A 214 0.41 -34.76 -18.39
C ARG A 214 0.08 -36.08 -19.10
N GLU A 215 -1.05 -36.71 -18.83
CA GLU A 215 -1.45 -37.95 -19.49
C GLU A 215 -1.87 -37.73 -20.95
N ASP A 216 -2.27 -36.51 -21.30
CA ASP A 216 -2.62 -36.10 -22.66
C ASP A 216 -1.40 -35.86 -23.57
N ARG A 217 -0.61 -36.92 -23.76
CA ARG A 217 0.60 -36.92 -24.59
C ARG A 217 0.34 -36.54 -26.05
N ALA A 218 -0.89 -36.73 -26.53
CA ALA A 218 -1.28 -36.40 -27.90
C ALA A 218 -1.24 -34.89 -28.17
N HIS A 219 -1.38 -34.06 -27.13
CA HIS A 219 -1.46 -32.60 -27.24
C HIS A 219 -0.23 -31.87 -26.69
N TRP A 220 0.88 -32.56 -26.44
CA TRP A 220 2.12 -31.93 -25.93
C TRP A 220 2.85 -31.04 -26.92
N SER A 221 2.49 -31.08 -28.20
CA SER A 221 3.19 -30.37 -29.27
C SER A 221 3.31 -28.87 -28.99
N THR A 222 4.47 -28.29 -29.33
CA THR A 222 4.81 -26.88 -29.06
C THR A 222 3.80 -25.87 -29.61
N ASN A 223 3.10 -26.20 -30.70
CA ASN A 223 2.04 -25.35 -31.25
C ASN A 223 0.77 -25.31 -30.39
N ILE A 224 0.54 -26.32 -29.54
CA ILE A 224 -0.62 -26.40 -28.64
C ILE A 224 -0.23 -25.87 -27.25
N THR A 225 0.81 -26.42 -26.65
CA THR A 225 1.20 -26.08 -25.27
C THR A 225 2.13 -24.88 -25.18
N GLY A 226 2.84 -24.52 -26.24
CA GLY A 226 3.97 -23.59 -26.11
C GLY A 226 5.18 -24.16 -25.37
N ASP A 227 5.18 -25.46 -25.01
CA ASP A 227 6.36 -26.15 -24.50
C ASP A 227 7.41 -26.24 -25.62
N ILE A 228 8.54 -25.57 -25.42
CA ILE A 228 9.62 -25.51 -26.40
C ILE A 228 10.25 -26.89 -26.68
N TYR A 229 10.08 -27.85 -25.77
CA TYR A 229 10.57 -29.22 -25.94
C TYR A 229 9.51 -30.15 -26.54
N GLY A 230 8.23 -29.77 -26.47
CA GLY A 230 7.12 -30.63 -26.89
C GLY A 230 7.01 -31.92 -26.08
N MET A 231 7.43 -31.89 -24.81
CA MET A 231 7.54 -33.07 -23.94
C MET A 231 6.62 -32.97 -22.71
N GLY A 232 5.71 -32.00 -22.67
CA GLY A 232 4.81 -31.76 -21.56
C GLY A 232 5.51 -31.25 -20.29
N TRP A 233 6.59 -30.48 -20.42
CA TRP A 233 7.38 -30.02 -19.26
C TRP A 233 6.66 -28.97 -18.41
N ILE A 234 5.72 -28.25 -19.00
CA ILE A 234 4.92 -27.18 -18.38
C ILE A 234 3.48 -27.66 -18.05
N SER A 235 3.27 -28.97 -17.94
CA SER A 235 1.95 -29.54 -17.60
C SER A 235 1.44 -29.06 -16.24
N GLU A 236 2.31 -28.78 -15.26
CA GLU A 236 1.90 -28.27 -13.95
C GLU A 236 1.44 -26.80 -14.01
N MET A 237 2.00 -26.00 -14.93
CA MET A 237 1.56 -24.63 -15.18
C MET A 237 0.14 -24.62 -15.76
N TYR A 238 -0.15 -25.53 -16.69
CA TYR A 238 -1.51 -25.72 -17.20
C TYR A 238 -2.45 -26.31 -16.14
N GLY A 239 -1.97 -27.27 -15.35
CA GLY A 239 -2.72 -27.81 -14.23
C GLY A 239 -3.15 -26.70 -13.26
N TYR A 240 -2.27 -25.73 -13.01
CA TYR A 240 -2.59 -24.55 -12.20
C TYR A 240 -3.69 -23.70 -12.86
N SER A 241 -3.48 -23.24 -14.11
CA SER A 241 -4.43 -22.36 -14.80
C SER A 241 -5.80 -23.00 -15.00
N PHE A 242 -5.87 -24.27 -15.37
CA PHE A 242 -7.12 -25.00 -15.52
C PHE A 242 -7.77 -25.28 -14.17
N GLY A 243 -7.00 -25.67 -13.14
CA GLY A 243 -7.52 -25.82 -11.79
C GLY A 243 -8.12 -24.51 -11.25
N ALA A 244 -7.46 -23.38 -11.51
CA ALA A 244 -7.93 -22.06 -11.10
C ALA A 244 -9.21 -21.63 -11.84
N ALA A 245 -9.34 -21.99 -13.11
CA ALA A 245 -10.58 -21.80 -13.86
C ALA A 245 -11.74 -22.61 -13.26
N GLU A 246 -11.52 -23.89 -12.90
CA GLU A 246 -12.56 -24.73 -12.28
C GLU A 246 -13.09 -24.18 -10.95
N VAL A 247 -12.23 -23.52 -10.15
CA VAL A 247 -12.66 -22.90 -8.87
C VAL A 247 -13.11 -21.45 -9.02
N GLY A 248 -13.11 -20.89 -10.24
CA GLY A 248 -13.57 -19.53 -10.51
C GLY A 248 -12.64 -18.42 -10.00
N LEU A 249 -11.32 -18.65 -10.03
CA LEU A 249 -10.34 -17.64 -9.67
C LEU A 249 -10.03 -16.74 -10.87
N HIS A 250 -10.00 -15.42 -10.64
CA HIS A 250 -9.66 -14.42 -11.65
C HIS A 250 -8.40 -13.67 -11.28
N HIS A 251 -7.30 -13.91 -11.99
CA HIS A 251 -6.02 -13.36 -11.59
C HIS A 251 -5.95 -11.85 -11.85
N LYS A 252 -5.38 -11.12 -10.90
CA LYS A 252 -4.80 -9.81 -11.14
C LYS A 252 -3.38 -10.02 -11.68
N ILE A 253 -3.26 -9.98 -12.99
CA ILE A 253 -1.98 -10.17 -13.69
C ILE A 253 -1.19 -8.86 -13.66
N ASN A 254 0.06 -8.94 -13.24
CA ASN A 254 0.94 -7.76 -13.20
C ASN A 254 2.35 -8.10 -13.71
N ASP A 255 2.65 -7.69 -14.94
CA ASP A 255 3.97 -7.92 -15.57
C ASP A 255 5.09 -7.03 -15.02
N ASP A 256 4.78 -6.09 -14.12
CA ASP A 256 5.78 -5.22 -13.49
C ASP A 256 6.41 -5.83 -12.24
N ILE A 257 5.85 -6.93 -11.71
CA ILE A 257 6.34 -7.57 -10.47
C ILE A 257 7.62 -8.36 -10.74
N MET A 258 7.66 -9.13 -11.83
CA MET A 258 8.68 -10.14 -12.11
C MET A 258 9.39 -9.86 -13.44
N ILE A 259 10.70 -10.04 -13.48
CA ILE A 259 11.49 -9.94 -14.72
C ILE A 259 12.49 -11.10 -14.85
N TYR A 260 12.77 -11.52 -16.08
CA TYR A 260 13.91 -12.39 -16.38
C TYR A 260 15.19 -11.54 -16.51
N PRO A 261 16.30 -11.87 -15.82
CA PRO A 261 17.60 -11.30 -16.14
C PRO A 261 17.90 -11.38 -17.65
N GLY A 262 18.45 -10.31 -18.20
CA GLY A 262 18.63 -10.14 -19.65
C GLY A 262 17.47 -9.46 -20.38
N TYR A 263 16.28 -9.37 -19.77
CA TYR A 263 15.14 -8.65 -20.36
C TYR A 263 15.17 -7.18 -19.97
N ILE A 264 14.73 -6.32 -20.88
CA ILE A 264 14.70 -4.87 -20.64
C ILE A 264 13.41 -4.52 -19.87
N PRO A 265 13.50 -4.01 -18.62
CA PRO A 265 12.33 -3.59 -17.88
C PRO A 265 11.64 -2.41 -18.58
N ARG A 266 10.32 -2.31 -18.47
CA ARG A 266 9.57 -1.14 -18.95
C ARG A 266 10.16 0.16 -18.35
N PRO A 267 10.15 1.29 -19.10
CA PRO A 267 10.54 2.58 -18.55
C PRO A 267 9.75 2.84 -17.26
N THR A 268 10.43 3.33 -16.21
CA THR A 268 9.90 3.63 -14.86
C THR A 268 9.48 2.46 -13.96
N VAL A 269 9.41 1.23 -14.47
CA VAL A 269 9.03 0.03 -13.69
C VAL A 269 10.25 -0.59 -13.03
N GLU A 270 10.27 -0.70 -11.71
CA GLU A 270 11.33 -1.40 -10.95
C GLU A 270 10.83 -2.78 -10.47
N PRO A 271 11.26 -3.90 -11.11
CA PRO A 271 10.79 -5.23 -10.75
C PRO A 271 11.23 -5.62 -9.34
N VAL A 272 10.32 -6.18 -8.54
CA VAL A 272 10.60 -6.64 -7.16
C VAL A 272 11.00 -8.11 -7.09
N LEU A 273 10.90 -8.84 -8.19
CA LEU A 273 11.23 -10.26 -8.31
C LEU A 273 12.04 -10.50 -9.60
N MET A 274 13.10 -11.27 -9.51
CA MET A 274 13.83 -11.79 -10.67
C MET A 274 13.62 -13.29 -10.78
N HIS A 275 13.34 -13.80 -11.98
CA HIS A 275 13.28 -15.23 -12.27
C HIS A 275 14.44 -15.60 -13.19
N TYR A 276 15.45 -16.32 -12.70
CA TYR A 276 16.66 -16.65 -13.48
C TYR A 276 16.58 -18.03 -14.15
N GLY A 277 15.37 -18.42 -14.59
CA GLY A 277 15.12 -19.69 -15.26
C GLY A 277 15.72 -19.82 -16.66
N LEU A 278 16.08 -18.70 -17.30
CA LEU A 278 16.61 -18.63 -18.66
C LEU A 278 18.09 -18.20 -18.66
N PRO A 279 18.89 -18.63 -19.66
CA PRO A 279 20.25 -18.15 -19.81
C PRO A 279 20.28 -16.66 -20.18
N PHE A 280 21.26 -15.93 -19.65
CA PHE A 280 21.44 -14.50 -19.94
C PHE A 280 22.92 -14.12 -20.03
N LYS A 281 23.20 -12.96 -20.64
CA LYS A 281 24.56 -12.47 -20.93
C LYS A 281 24.75 -11.02 -20.51
N VAL A 282 25.99 -10.68 -20.15
CA VAL A 282 26.45 -9.31 -19.90
C VAL A 282 27.83 -9.16 -20.56
N GLY A 283 27.86 -8.57 -21.76
CA GLY A 283 29.07 -8.58 -22.60
C GLY A 283 29.52 -10.01 -22.93
N ASN A 284 30.79 -10.32 -22.64
CA ASN A 284 31.36 -11.65 -22.87
C ASN A 284 31.09 -12.65 -21.73
N TRP A 285 30.47 -12.21 -20.63
CA TRP A 285 30.11 -13.07 -19.51
C TRP A 285 28.68 -13.58 -19.70
N SER A 286 28.44 -14.84 -19.32
CA SER A 286 27.12 -15.46 -19.38
C SER A 286 26.86 -16.32 -18.16
N PHE A 287 25.59 -16.55 -17.87
CA PHE A 287 25.15 -17.49 -16.86
C PHE A 287 23.95 -18.30 -17.34
N SER A 288 23.98 -19.58 -17.04
CA SER A 288 22.87 -20.51 -17.24
C SER A 288 22.77 -21.41 -16.02
N LYS A 289 21.59 -21.47 -15.39
CA LYS A 289 21.40 -22.34 -14.22
C LYS A 289 21.65 -23.82 -14.54
N LEU A 290 21.37 -24.25 -15.78
CA LEU A 290 21.53 -25.64 -16.21
C LEU A 290 23.00 -26.08 -16.25
N GLU A 291 23.94 -25.15 -16.43
CA GLU A 291 25.39 -25.44 -16.34
C GLU A 291 25.83 -25.80 -14.91
N HIS A 292 24.98 -25.51 -13.92
CA HIS A 292 25.20 -25.76 -12.50
C HIS A 292 24.22 -26.80 -11.92
N HIS A 293 23.72 -27.72 -12.76
CA HIS A 293 22.76 -28.73 -12.35
C HIS A 293 23.30 -29.67 -11.26
N GLU A 294 24.55 -30.10 -11.37
CA GLU A 294 25.20 -30.99 -10.40
C GLU A 294 26.21 -30.25 -9.51
N ASP A 295 26.08 -28.92 -9.39
CA ASP A 295 27.08 -28.10 -8.73
C ASP A 295 26.89 -28.06 -7.20
N GLY A 296 27.71 -28.84 -6.49
CA GLY A 296 27.80 -28.86 -5.03
C GLY A 296 28.40 -27.60 -4.38
N ILE A 297 28.32 -26.45 -5.04
CA ILE A 297 28.94 -25.17 -4.63
C ILE A 297 28.59 -24.73 -3.20
N VAL A 298 27.43 -25.15 -2.67
CA VAL A 298 27.03 -24.91 -1.28
C VAL A 298 28.01 -25.54 -0.29
N TYR A 299 28.56 -26.71 -0.64
CA TYR A 299 29.44 -27.51 0.23
C TYR A 299 30.93 -27.30 -0.08
N ASP A 300 31.26 -26.68 -1.22
CA ASP A 300 32.63 -26.33 -1.61
C ASP A 300 33.07 -25.01 -0.96
N CYS A 301 33.72 -25.08 0.20
CA CYS A 301 34.11 -23.91 0.97
C CYS A 301 34.76 -22.79 0.13
N ASN A 302 34.21 -21.58 0.24
CA ASN A 302 34.63 -20.35 -0.42
C ASN A 302 34.52 -20.32 -1.95
N ARG A 303 33.95 -21.35 -2.57
CA ARG A 303 33.66 -21.35 -4.01
C ARG A 303 32.44 -20.46 -4.28
N LEU A 304 32.54 -19.61 -5.28
CA LEU A 304 31.45 -18.73 -5.74
C LEU A 304 31.26 -18.95 -7.25
N PHE A 305 30.08 -18.61 -7.77
CA PHE A 305 29.87 -18.56 -9.21
C PHE A 305 30.83 -17.55 -9.85
N PRO A 306 31.22 -17.75 -11.12
CA PRO A 306 32.08 -16.81 -11.84
C PRO A 306 31.58 -15.37 -11.69
N PRO A 307 32.43 -14.43 -11.21
CA PRO A 307 31.99 -13.08 -10.92
C PRO A 307 31.54 -12.39 -12.23
N PRO A 308 30.36 -11.74 -12.25
CA PRO A 308 29.92 -10.98 -13.40
C PRO A 308 30.77 -9.69 -13.55
N PRO A 309 30.68 -9.00 -14.69
CA PRO A 309 31.32 -7.69 -14.87
C PRO A 309 30.94 -6.70 -13.75
N PHE A 310 31.89 -5.89 -13.30
CA PHE A 310 31.64 -4.87 -12.29
C PHE A 310 30.72 -3.77 -12.84
N PRO A 311 29.99 -3.04 -11.97
CA PRO A 311 29.11 -1.94 -12.39
C PRO A 311 29.75 -0.92 -13.35
N ARG A 312 31.03 -0.57 -13.13
CA ARG A 312 31.78 0.34 -14.02
C ARG A 312 32.03 -0.24 -15.41
N GLU A 313 32.21 -1.56 -15.52
CA GLU A 313 32.36 -2.22 -16.82
C GLU A 313 31.04 -2.20 -17.57
N VAL A 314 29.91 -2.43 -16.88
CA VAL A 314 28.57 -2.30 -17.47
C VAL A 314 28.29 -0.86 -17.95
N GLU A 315 28.70 0.15 -17.18
CA GLU A 315 28.57 1.57 -17.57
C GLU A 315 29.37 1.89 -18.85
N MET A 316 30.51 1.24 -19.08
CA MET A 316 31.33 1.41 -20.29
C MET A 316 30.83 0.57 -21.47
N LEU A 317 30.20 -0.58 -21.20
CA LEU A 317 29.73 -1.52 -22.24
C LEU A 317 28.52 -1.00 -23.02
N GLU A 318 27.60 -0.30 -22.35
CA GLU A 318 26.29 0.04 -22.94
C GLU A 318 25.91 1.51 -22.71
N PRO A 319 25.88 2.35 -23.76
CA PRO A 319 25.44 3.75 -23.67
C PRO A 319 23.93 3.92 -23.44
N ASP A 320 23.08 3.01 -23.89
CA ASP A 320 21.62 3.12 -23.74
C ASP A 320 21.19 2.91 -22.27
N PRO A 321 20.46 3.84 -21.65
CA PRO A 321 20.11 3.75 -20.24
C PRO A 321 19.15 2.60 -19.89
N ASN A 322 18.27 2.19 -20.82
CA ASN A 322 17.32 1.10 -20.59
C ASN A 322 18.00 -0.27 -20.72
N ILE A 323 18.86 -0.43 -21.72
CA ILE A 323 19.68 -1.66 -21.86
C ILE A 323 20.69 -1.73 -20.71
N ARG A 324 21.35 -0.64 -20.35
CA ARG A 324 22.25 -0.62 -19.18
C ARG A 324 21.53 -1.02 -17.89
N ARG A 325 20.29 -0.58 -17.71
CA ARG A 325 19.44 -0.98 -16.58
C ARG A 325 19.16 -2.49 -16.56
N SER A 326 18.90 -3.11 -17.70
CA SER A 326 18.72 -4.56 -17.78
C SER A 326 20.01 -5.31 -17.41
N LEU A 327 21.17 -4.82 -17.87
CA LEU A 327 22.48 -5.38 -17.52
C LEU A 327 22.77 -5.24 -16.01
N PHE A 328 22.36 -4.14 -15.38
CA PHE A 328 22.45 -3.99 -13.92
C PHE A 328 21.63 -5.03 -13.17
N ILE A 329 20.39 -5.29 -13.60
CA ILE A 329 19.53 -6.35 -13.03
C ILE A 329 20.21 -7.72 -13.20
N SER A 330 20.78 -7.98 -14.38
CA SER A 330 21.50 -9.23 -14.67
C SER A 330 22.69 -9.47 -13.74
N ILE A 331 23.55 -8.46 -13.52
CA ILE A 331 24.68 -8.62 -12.59
C ILE A 331 24.21 -8.64 -11.13
N GLU A 332 23.12 -7.95 -10.79
CA GLU A 332 22.53 -7.96 -9.45
C GLU A 332 22.12 -9.37 -9.03
N CYS A 333 21.55 -10.14 -9.96
CA CYS A 333 21.15 -11.54 -9.76
C CYS A 333 22.32 -12.39 -9.26
N ILE A 334 23.42 -12.47 -10.01
CA ILE A 334 24.57 -13.32 -9.65
C ILE A 334 25.34 -12.78 -8.46
N ASN A 335 25.46 -11.45 -8.32
CA ASN A 335 26.10 -10.88 -7.15
C ASN A 335 25.33 -11.20 -5.86
N THR A 336 23.99 -11.25 -5.92
CA THR A 336 23.13 -11.64 -4.78
C THR A 336 23.27 -13.12 -4.45
N LEU A 337 23.30 -14.01 -5.45
CA LEU A 337 23.60 -15.44 -5.24
C LEU A 337 24.96 -15.63 -4.56
N ASN A 338 25.99 -14.96 -5.08
CA ASN A 338 27.34 -15.05 -4.56
C ASN A 338 27.51 -14.46 -3.16
N GLU A 339 26.79 -13.39 -2.82
CA GLU A 339 26.73 -12.88 -1.45
C GLU A 339 26.08 -13.91 -0.50
N GLY A 340 24.98 -14.54 -0.93
CA GLY A 340 24.30 -15.58 -0.17
C GLY A 340 25.20 -16.79 0.11
N LEU A 341 25.90 -17.29 -0.93
CA LEU A 341 26.88 -18.36 -0.80
C LEU A 341 28.03 -17.98 0.13
N HIS A 342 28.57 -16.77 0.00
CA HIS A 342 29.65 -16.29 0.87
C HIS A 342 29.24 -16.29 2.34
N ILE A 343 28.03 -15.77 2.65
CA ILE A 343 27.49 -15.76 4.02
C ILE A 343 27.23 -17.18 4.51
N HIS A 344 26.69 -18.04 3.65
CA HIS A 344 26.45 -19.45 3.97
C HIS A 344 27.74 -20.17 4.36
N HIS A 345 28.80 -20.09 3.53
CA HIS A 345 30.10 -20.71 3.82
C HIS A 345 30.70 -20.21 5.13
N LEU A 346 30.59 -18.90 5.42
CA LEU A 346 31.03 -18.36 6.71
C LEU A 346 30.24 -18.96 7.88
N SER A 347 28.92 -19.09 7.75
CA SER A 347 28.06 -19.69 8.79
C SER A 347 28.28 -21.20 8.97
N ALA A 348 28.69 -21.89 7.90
CA ALA A 348 29.04 -23.31 7.89
C ALA A 348 30.46 -23.59 8.43
N GLY A 349 31.19 -22.56 8.87
CA GLY A 349 32.52 -22.72 9.49
C GLY A 349 33.67 -22.88 8.48
N CYS A 350 33.47 -22.51 7.22
CA CYS A 350 34.55 -22.52 6.24
C CYS A 350 35.69 -21.57 6.65
N PRO A 351 36.94 -21.89 6.28
CA PRO A 351 38.08 -21.00 6.52
C PRO A 351 37.84 -19.66 5.83
N LYS A 352 38.36 -18.56 6.38
CA LYS A 352 38.21 -17.24 5.77
C LYS A 352 38.76 -17.26 4.33
N PRO A 353 38.01 -16.80 3.32
CA PRO A 353 38.49 -16.79 1.95
C PRO A 353 39.67 -15.84 1.81
N ARG A 354 40.57 -16.14 0.87
CA ARG A 354 41.61 -15.18 0.46
C ARG A 354 40.94 -13.90 -0.05
N TRP A 355 41.58 -12.78 0.23
CA TRP A 355 41.10 -11.50 -0.28
C TRP A 355 41.04 -11.53 -1.80
N SER A 356 39.93 -11.04 -2.36
CA SER A 356 39.79 -10.80 -3.80
C SER A 356 39.06 -9.47 -4.01
N LYS A 357 39.32 -8.84 -5.16
CA LYS A 357 38.63 -7.62 -5.58
C LYS A 357 37.09 -7.81 -5.56
N TYR A 358 36.63 -8.99 -5.96
CA TYR A 358 35.22 -9.33 -6.00
C TYR A 358 34.59 -9.44 -4.61
N LEU A 359 35.23 -10.12 -3.65
CA LEU A 359 34.75 -10.18 -2.26
C LEU A 359 34.74 -8.81 -1.59
N SER A 360 35.70 -7.95 -1.93
CA SER A 360 35.70 -6.56 -1.49
C SER A 360 34.50 -5.79 -2.05
N PHE A 361 34.16 -6.00 -3.32
CA PHE A 361 32.99 -5.41 -3.96
C PHE A 361 31.67 -5.86 -3.31
N LEU A 362 31.49 -7.16 -3.04
CA LEU A 362 30.29 -7.66 -2.34
C LEU A 362 30.12 -7.07 -0.94
N LYS A 363 31.19 -6.57 -0.31
CA LYS A 363 31.14 -5.89 1.00
C LYS A 363 31.02 -4.36 0.89
N SER A 364 31.10 -3.81 -0.32
CA SER A 364 31.16 -2.37 -0.57
C SER A 364 29.80 -1.68 -0.40
N ASN A 365 29.84 -0.37 -0.11
CA ASN A 365 28.64 0.47 -0.09
C ASN A 365 27.95 0.54 -1.46
N ARG A 366 28.71 0.45 -2.56
CA ARG A 366 28.16 0.45 -3.92
C ARG A 366 27.28 -0.77 -4.16
N PHE A 367 27.73 -1.96 -3.76
CA PHE A 367 26.91 -3.16 -3.88
C PHE A 367 25.67 -3.10 -2.98
N LYS A 368 25.82 -2.64 -1.72
CA LYS A 368 24.69 -2.40 -0.82
C LYS A 368 23.66 -1.45 -1.40
N GLU A 369 24.08 -0.40 -2.11
CA GLU A 369 23.20 0.55 -2.77
C GLU A 369 22.44 -0.08 -3.95
N LEU A 370 23.14 -0.79 -4.85
CA LEU A 370 22.54 -1.45 -6.00
C LEU A 370 21.45 -2.44 -5.58
N THR A 371 21.73 -3.18 -4.51
CA THR A 371 20.86 -4.25 -3.97
C THR A 371 19.95 -3.82 -2.82
N LYS A 372 19.70 -2.51 -2.65
CA LYS A 372 18.68 -2.02 -1.71
C LYS A 372 17.30 -2.61 -2.06
N PRO A 373 16.48 -2.96 -1.06
CA PRO A 373 15.11 -3.42 -1.29
C PRO A 373 14.34 -2.48 -2.21
N LYS A 374 13.65 -3.07 -3.20
CA LYS A 374 12.77 -2.40 -4.15
C LYS A 374 11.34 -2.51 -3.67
N TYR A 375 10.51 -1.54 -4.02
CA TYR A 375 9.10 -1.53 -3.66
C TYR A 375 8.29 -1.19 -4.91
N LEU A 376 7.16 -1.88 -5.08
CA LEU A 376 6.23 -1.59 -6.15
C LEU A 376 5.71 -0.14 -5.97
N ASN A 377 5.66 0.61 -7.08
CA ASN A 377 5.21 2.00 -7.16
C ASN A 377 6.15 3.10 -6.60
N GLN A 378 7.47 2.85 -6.51
CA GLN A 378 8.46 3.92 -6.25
C GLN A 378 9.20 4.34 -7.53
N PRO A 379 9.20 5.63 -7.92
CA PRO A 379 10.10 6.15 -8.95
C PRO A 379 11.56 6.08 -8.47
N ALA A 380 12.48 5.70 -9.36
CA ALA A 380 13.90 5.40 -9.10
C ALA A 380 14.78 6.57 -8.58
N SER A 381 14.21 7.69 -8.13
CA SER A 381 14.95 8.90 -7.72
C SER A 381 15.22 9.02 -6.19
N TYR A 382 14.73 8.09 -5.37
CA TYR A 382 14.75 8.23 -3.90
C TYR A 382 15.89 7.52 -3.15
N THR A 383 16.91 7.01 -3.83
CA THR A 383 17.95 6.16 -3.20
C THR A 383 18.90 6.92 -2.23
N THR A 384 18.92 8.26 -2.26
CA THR A 384 19.94 9.08 -1.59
C THR A 384 19.53 9.63 -0.22
N VAL A 385 18.26 9.61 0.18
CA VAL A 385 17.79 10.31 1.41
C VAL A 385 17.72 9.40 2.65
N ILE A 386 17.83 8.08 2.51
CA ILE A 386 17.67 7.11 3.62
C ILE A 386 18.88 7.07 4.58
N ASN A 387 20.02 7.70 4.26
CA ASN A 387 21.25 7.55 5.04
C ASN A 387 21.42 8.50 6.25
N LYS A 388 20.41 9.28 6.65
CA LYS A 388 20.50 10.14 7.86
C LYS A 388 19.56 9.78 9.01
N SER A 389 18.70 8.77 8.89
CA SER A 389 17.74 8.39 9.95
C SER A 389 18.10 7.12 10.75
N ARG A 390 19.33 6.62 10.68
CA ARG A 390 19.75 5.41 11.43
C ARG A 390 20.50 5.73 12.73
N ILE A 391 19.85 6.46 13.63
CA ILE A 391 19.98 6.24 15.07
C ILE A 391 18.59 6.51 15.65
N VAL A 392 18.04 5.52 16.36
CA VAL A 392 16.84 5.50 17.24
C VAL A 392 15.86 4.37 16.85
N GLY A 393 15.88 3.32 17.68
CA GLY A 393 14.73 2.47 18.00
C GLY A 393 14.40 1.32 17.04
N GLU A 394 14.83 0.11 17.40
CA GLU A 394 14.23 -1.14 16.91
C GLU A 394 12.73 -1.17 17.21
N PHE A 395 11.90 -1.15 16.18
CA PHE A 395 10.54 -1.70 16.20
C PHE A 395 10.46 -2.77 15.12
N HIS A 396 10.77 -4.01 15.51
CA HIS A 396 10.52 -5.21 14.73
C HIS A 396 9.03 -5.60 14.88
N GLY A 397 8.17 -5.08 14.00
CA GLY A 397 6.74 -5.41 13.93
C GLY A 397 6.10 -4.83 12.65
N ARG A 398 5.02 -5.46 12.15
CA ARG A 398 4.27 -4.95 10.99
C ARG A 398 3.72 -3.56 11.30
N LYS A 399 3.98 -2.64 10.38
CA LYS A 399 3.47 -1.28 10.48
C LYS A 399 1.96 -1.31 10.22
N PRO A 400 1.13 -0.74 11.12
CA PRO A 400 -0.32 -0.80 11.01
C PRO A 400 -0.84 -0.10 9.74
N LYS A 401 -1.96 -0.58 9.20
CA LYS A 401 -2.60 0.05 8.03
C LYS A 401 -3.09 1.45 8.39
N ILE A 402 -2.81 2.41 7.52
CA ILE A 402 -3.23 3.80 7.72
C ILE A 402 -4.12 4.28 6.58
N HIS A 403 -5.04 5.21 6.87
CA HIS A 403 -5.83 5.92 5.87
C HIS A 403 -5.90 7.40 6.22
N THR A 404 -5.72 8.26 5.22
CA THR A 404 -5.69 9.71 5.41
C THR A 404 -7.03 10.33 5.01
N LEU A 405 -7.60 11.15 5.88
CA LEU A 405 -8.82 11.91 5.63
C LEU A 405 -8.50 13.40 5.65
N PHE A 406 -9.09 14.15 4.73
CA PHE A 406 -9.12 15.61 4.81
C PHE A 406 -10.49 16.13 4.40
N SER A 407 -10.99 17.15 5.10
CA SER A 407 -12.33 17.70 4.88
C SER A 407 -12.31 18.94 3.99
N THR A 408 -13.28 19.03 3.09
CA THR A 408 -13.47 20.15 2.16
C THR A 408 -14.96 20.46 1.98
N GLU A 409 -15.27 21.61 1.41
CA GLU A 409 -16.63 21.97 0.96
C GLU A 409 -16.68 22.13 -0.56
N CYS A 410 -17.86 22.06 -1.17
CA CYS A 410 -18.08 22.31 -2.61
C CYS A 410 -17.86 23.79 -2.97
N SER A 411 -16.61 24.25 -2.99
CA SER A 411 -16.26 25.61 -3.42
C SER A 411 -14.91 25.67 -4.11
N THR A 412 -14.73 26.69 -4.96
CA THR A 412 -13.45 26.99 -5.63
C THR A 412 -12.32 27.22 -4.63
N TYR A 413 -12.63 27.74 -3.44
CA TYR A 413 -11.70 27.91 -2.34
C TYR A 413 -11.04 26.59 -1.91
N PHE A 414 -11.82 25.52 -1.81
CA PHE A 414 -11.30 24.19 -1.44
C PHE A 414 -10.75 23.41 -2.63
N ASP A 415 -11.07 23.78 -3.86
CA ASP A 415 -10.54 23.12 -5.06
C ASP A 415 -9.03 23.28 -5.16
N TRP A 416 -8.53 24.52 -5.05
CA TRP A 416 -7.10 24.77 -5.16
C TRP A 416 -6.32 24.21 -3.95
N GLN A 417 -6.94 24.21 -2.77
CA GLN A 417 -6.40 23.54 -1.58
C GLN A 417 -6.32 22.03 -1.80
N THR A 418 -7.35 21.41 -2.39
CA THR A 418 -7.34 19.98 -2.76
C THR A 418 -6.23 19.67 -3.75
N VAL A 419 -6.02 20.53 -4.75
CA VAL A 419 -4.92 20.36 -5.73
C VAL A 419 -3.55 20.40 -5.02
N GLY A 420 -3.33 21.38 -4.14
CA GLY A 420 -2.11 21.50 -3.34
C GLY A 420 -1.89 20.30 -2.39
N PHE A 421 -2.92 19.93 -1.64
CA PHE A 421 -2.91 18.78 -0.74
C PHE A 421 -2.60 17.49 -1.50
N MET A 422 -3.34 17.18 -2.57
CA MET A 422 -3.13 15.96 -3.33
C MET A 422 -1.80 15.93 -4.09
N HIS A 423 -1.24 17.07 -4.46
CA HIS A 423 0.11 17.15 -5.01
C HIS A 423 1.15 16.79 -3.93
N SER A 424 1.09 17.46 -2.78
CA SER A 424 2.02 17.24 -1.68
C SER A 424 1.89 15.85 -1.04
N PHE A 425 0.68 15.31 -0.89
CA PHE A 425 0.42 13.95 -0.43
C PHE A 425 1.19 12.92 -1.28
N ARG A 426 1.10 13.03 -2.62
CA ARG A 426 1.81 12.12 -3.55
C ARG A 426 3.33 12.24 -3.43
N LEU A 427 3.86 13.43 -3.16
CA LEU A 427 5.29 13.65 -2.99
C LEU A 427 5.82 13.22 -1.63
N SER A 428 4.97 13.31 -0.59
CA SER A 428 5.37 13.05 0.80
C SER A 428 5.72 11.59 1.09
N GLY A 429 5.30 10.65 0.23
CA GLY A 429 5.42 9.22 0.51
C GLY A 429 4.51 8.75 1.65
N GLN A 430 3.45 9.50 1.98
CA GLN A 430 2.46 9.11 2.97
C GLN A 430 1.88 7.72 2.64
N PRO A 431 2.01 6.73 3.55
CA PRO A 431 1.46 5.41 3.29
C PRO A 431 -0.08 5.43 3.33
N GLY A 432 -0.68 4.40 2.74
CA GLY A 432 -2.12 4.19 2.80
C GLY A 432 -2.94 5.01 1.79
N GLY A 433 -4.26 4.80 1.83
CA GLY A 433 -5.20 5.54 1.00
C GLY A 433 -5.44 6.96 1.50
N VAL A 434 -6.01 7.80 0.63
CA VAL A 434 -6.51 9.14 0.99
C VAL A 434 -7.95 9.28 0.56
N THR A 435 -8.78 9.93 1.38
CA THR A 435 -10.15 10.30 1.01
C THR A 435 -10.44 11.74 1.40
N ARG A 436 -10.88 12.50 0.40
CA ARG A 436 -11.48 13.82 0.59
C ARG A 436 -12.91 13.65 1.09
N LEU A 437 -13.22 14.24 2.22
CA LEU A 437 -14.56 14.30 2.77
C LEU A 437 -15.23 15.60 2.31
N LEU A 438 -16.02 15.51 1.25
CA LEU A 438 -16.56 16.66 0.54
C LEU A 438 -17.99 16.96 1.02
N SER A 439 -18.15 18.02 1.81
CA SER A 439 -19.43 18.45 2.40
C SER A 439 -20.14 19.45 1.49
N CYS A 440 -21.34 19.12 1.02
CA CYS A 440 -22.06 19.94 0.04
C CYS A 440 -23.57 19.93 0.31
N THR A 441 -24.23 21.03 -0.07
CA THR A 441 -25.68 21.03 -0.24
C THR A 441 -26.04 20.31 -1.55
N ASP A 442 -27.30 19.87 -1.68
CA ASP A 442 -27.77 19.23 -2.92
C ASP A 442 -27.72 20.20 -4.11
N GLU A 443 -27.90 21.49 -3.87
CA GLU A 443 -27.81 22.57 -4.87
C GLU A 443 -26.36 22.76 -5.33
N ASP A 444 -25.43 22.91 -4.41
CA ASP A 444 -24.01 23.11 -4.73
C ASP A 444 -23.44 21.90 -5.46
N LEU A 445 -23.80 20.69 -5.01
CA LEU A 445 -23.31 19.44 -5.60
C LEU A 445 -23.71 19.29 -7.07
N LYS A 446 -24.86 19.81 -7.49
CA LYS A 446 -25.31 19.77 -8.90
C LYS A 446 -24.47 20.65 -9.81
N MET A 447 -23.94 21.76 -9.29
CA MET A 447 -23.17 22.74 -10.06
C MET A 447 -21.66 22.60 -9.86
N TYR A 448 -21.24 21.78 -8.91
CA TYR A 448 -19.84 21.58 -8.57
C TYR A 448 -19.06 20.93 -9.72
N LYS A 449 -17.81 21.35 -9.93
CA LYS A 449 -16.96 20.88 -11.03
C LYS A 449 -15.77 20.05 -10.54
N GLY A 450 -15.34 20.24 -9.29
CA GLY A 450 -14.13 19.64 -8.74
C GLY A 450 -14.29 18.19 -8.26
N HIS A 451 -15.16 17.38 -8.88
CA HIS A 451 -15.49 16.02 -8.42
C HIS A 451 -14.27 15.08 -8.44
N ASP A 452 -13.41 15.22 -9.45
CA ASP A 452 -12.29 14.33 -9.77
C ASP A 452 -10.94 14.78 -9.18
N LEU A 453 -10.92 15.85 -8.37
CA LEU A 453 -9.68 16.39 -7.79
C LEU A 453 -9.00 15.43 -6.80
N ALA A 454 -9.78 14.56 -6.14
CA ALA A 454 -9.31 13.55 -5.18
C ALA A 454 -10.31 12.37 -5.07
N PRO A 455 -9.87 11.18 -4.59
CA PRO A 455 -10.82 10.16 -4.15
C PRO A 455 -11.76 10.74 -3.10
N THR A 456 -13.07 10.77 -3.37
CA THR A 456 -14.01 11.61 -2.63
C THR A 456 -15.14 10.79 -2.02
N HIS A 457 -15.42 11.07 -0.74
CA HIS A 457 -16.65 10.67 -0.05
C HIS A 457 -17.56 11.89 0.09
N TYR A 458 -18.76 11.80 -0.46
CA TYR A 458 -19.73 12.89 -0.40
C TYR A 458 -20.48 12.88 0.93
N VAL A 459 -20.63 14.06 1.51
CA VAL A 459 -21.25 14.27 2.83
C VAL A 459 -22.29 15.37 2.71
N PRO A 460 -23.49 15.21 3.29
CA PRO A 460 -24.43 16.31 3.43
C PRO A 460 -23.80 17.47 4.23
N SER A 461 -23.88 18.68 3.70
CA SER A 461 -23.40 19.87 4.43
C SER A 461 -24.22 20.10 5.69
N MET A 462 -23.51 20.31 6.79
CA MET A 462 -24.04 20.73 8.08
C MET A 462 -23.72 22.21 8.38
N THR A 463 -23.18 22.95 7.40
CA THR A 463 -22.85 24.38 7.53
C THR A 463 -24.01 25.18 8.11
N GLN A 464 -25.22 24.94 7.63
CA GLN A 464 -26.42 25.49 8.25
C GLN A 464 -27.03 24.42 9.16
N HIS A 465 -27.11 24.72 10.45
CA HIS A 465 -27.68 23.79 11.42
C HIS A 465 -29.18 23.58 11.11
N PRO A 466 -29.65 22.32 10.90
CA PRO A 466 -30.98 22.06 10.38
C PRO A 466 -32.12 22.50 11.29
N LEU A 467 -31.89 22.55 12.61
CA LEU A 467 -32.90 22.96 13.59
C LEU A 467 -32.86 24.45 13.98
N THR A 468 -31.67 25.04 14.10
CA THR A 468 -31.49 26.40 14.64
C THR A 468 -31.21 27.43 13.55
N GLY A 469 -30.83 26.99 12.34
CA GLY A 469 -30.40 27.86 11.25
C GLY A 469 -29.03 28.51 11.46
N ASP A 470 -28.30 28.18 12.53
CA ASP A 470 -26.95 28.71 12.78
C ASP A 470 -25.99 28.35 11.65
N LEU A 471 -25.21 29.33 11.18
CA LEU A 471 -24.24 29.17 10.10
C LEU A 471 -22.85 28.97 10.70
N TYR A 472 -22.37 27.73 10.64
CA TYR A 472 -21.09 27.33 11.19
C TYR A 472 -20.40 26.26 10.32
N PRO A 473 -19.65 26.65 9.27
CA PRO A 473 -19.06 25.71 8.32
C PRO A 473 -18.08 24.69 8.96
N ALA A 474 -17.34 25.09 10.01
CA ALA A 474 -16.35 24.22 10.63
C ALA A 474 -16.94 22.95 11.27
N ILE A 475 -18.27 22.90 11.51
CA ILE A 475 -18.96 21.68 11.95
C ILE A 475 -18.93 20.55 10.93
N ASN A 476 -18.69 20.87 9.65
CA ASN A 476 -18.59 19.88 8.59
C ASN A 476 -17.46 18.88 8.85
N LYS A 477 -16.33 19.29 9.45
CA LYS A 477 -15.21 18.39 9.73
C LYS A 477 -15.61 17.21 10.64
N PRO A 478 -16.13 17.42 11.87
CA PRO A 478 -16.60 16.31 12.69
C PRO A 478 -17.78 15.54 12.07
N ALA A 479 -18.72 16.24 11.44
CA ALA A 479 -19.87 15.61 10.78
C ALA A 479 -19.45 14.65 9.66
N ALA A 480 -18.48 15.06 8.85
CA ALA A 480 -17.98 14.32 7.71
C ALA A 480 -17.16 13.10 8.11
N VAL A 481 -16.32 13.22 9.14
CA VAL A 481 -15.57 12.08 9.71
C VAL A 481 -16.54 11.03 10.25
N LEU A 482 -17.56 11.47 10.99
CA LEU A 482 -18.62 10.60 11.48
C LEU A 482 -19.40 9.92 10.33
N HIS A 483 -19.79 10.69 9.32
CA HIS A 483 -20.50 10.17 8.15
C HIS A 483 -19.67 9.11 7.41
N TRP A 484 -18.38 9.35 7.22
CA TRP A 484 -17.46 8.40 6.58
C TRP A 484 -17.38 7.07 7.35
N LEU A 485 -17.20 7.12 8.68
CA LEU A 485 -17.12 5.91 9.51
C LEU A 485 -18.38 5.03 9.42
N ASN A 486 -19.55 5.66 9.25
CA ASN A 486 -20.82 4.94 9.18
C ASN A 486 -21.13 4.36 7.79
N HIS A 487 -20.50 4.86 6.73
CA HIS A 487 -20.84 4.51 5.34
C HIS A 487 -19.72 3.82 4.58
N VAL A 488 -18.48 3.89 5.05
CA VAL A 488 -17.31 3.31 4.38
C VAL A 488 -16.77 2.13 5.15
N LYS A 489 -16.63 0.99 4.47
CA LYS A 489 -15.87 -0.16 4.98
C LYS A 489 -14.39 0.11 4.79
N THR A 490 -13.67 0.27 5.89
CA THR A 490 -12.22 0.48 5.90
C THR A 490 -11.54 -0.65 6.67
N ASP A 491 -10.37 -1.05 6.20
CA ASP A 491 -9.45 -1.98 6.88
C ASP A 491 -8.27 -1.23 7.55
N ALA A 492 -8.36 0.10 7.63
CA ALA A 492 -7.36 0.93 8.29
C ALA A 492 -7.39 0.73 9.81
N GLU A 493 -6.21 0.56 10.40
CA GLU A 493 -6.02 0.48 11.85
C GLU A 493 -5.85 1.87 12.46
N TYR A 494 -5.21 2.78 11.72
CA TYR A 494 -5.12 4.19 12.11
C TYR A 494 -5.66 5.10 11.02
N VAL A 495 -6.28 6.18 11.45
CA VAL A 495 -6.74 7.25 10.56
C VAL A 495 -5.93 8.50 10.86
N VAL A 496 -5.36 9.09 9.81
CA VAL A 496 -4.69 10.40 9.85
C VAL A 496 -5.70 11.43 9.35
N ILE A 497 -6.13 12.36 10.20
CA ILE A 497 -7.06 13.43 9.82
C ILE A 497 -6.26 14.72 9.70
N LEU A 498 -6.32 15.34 8.52
CA LEU A 498 -5.64 16.58 8.16
C LEU A 498 -6.65 17.62 7.63
N ASP A 499 -6.21 18.86 7.51
CA ASP A 499 -6.98 19.93 6.86
C ASP A 499 -6.57 20.11 5.39
N ALA A 500 -7.47 20.66 4.59
CA ALA A 500 -7.22 20.88 3.16
C ALA A 500 -6.12 21.95 2.92
N ASP A 501 -5.93 22.87 3.87
CA ASP A 501 -4.90 23.90 3.85
C ASP A 501 -3.55 23.42 4.41
N MET A 502 -3.22 22.15 4.18
CA MET A 502 -1.98 21.52 4.59
C MET A 502 -1.14 21.05 3.40
N ILE A 503 0.15 21.40 3.40
CA ILE A 503 1.15 20.86 2.47
C ILE A 503 2.03 19.84 3.19
N MET A 504 2.07 18.61 2.67
CA MET A 504 2.91 17.54 3.23
C MET A 504 4.33 17.58 2.65
N ARG A 505 5.33 17.58 3.54
CA ARG A 505 6.77 17.47 3.22
C ARG A 505 7.30 16.05 3.37
N GLY A 506 6.59 15.20 4.10
CA GLY A 506 6.99 13.82 4.38
C GLY A 506 5.86 13.04 5.05
N PRO A 507 6.07 11.74 5.32
CA PRO A 507 5.02 10.89 5.85
C PRO A 507 4.77 11.20 7.34
N ILE A 508 3.52 11.07 7.76
CA ILE A 508 3.04 11.19 9.13
C ILE A 508 2.50 9.82 9.52
N THR A 509 3.25 9.10 10.35
CA THR A 509 2.96 7.69 10.62
C THR A 509 2.78 7.42 12.11
N PRO A 510 1.83 6.54 12.50
CA PRO A 510 1.55 6.26 13.90
C PRO A 510 2.77 5.73 14.65
N TRP A 511 3.63 4.92 14.02
CA TRP A 511 4.84 4.38 14.64
C TRP A 511 5.96 5.39 14.83
N GLU A 512 6.08 6.41 13.97
CA GLU A 512 7.10 7.47 14.12
C GLU A 512 6.72 8.43 15.26
N TYR A 513 5.44 8.72 15.41
CA TYR A 513 4.95 9.71 16.37
C TYR A 513 4.34 9.11 17.64
N GLY A 514 4.27 7.78 17.75
CA GLY A 514 3.86 7.08 18.97
C GLY A 514 2.35 6.96 19.18
N ALA A 515 1.55 7.02 18.12
CA ALA A 515 0.11 6.79 18.23
C ALA A 515 -0.17 5.32 18.57
N ARG A 516 -1.04 5.10 19.56
CA ARG A 516 -1.49 3.78 20.00
C ARG A 516 -2.93 3.86 20.55
N PRO A 517 -3.66 2.75 20.74
CA PRO A 517 -5.00 2.80 21.32
C PRO A 517 -5.03 3.56 22.66
N GLY A 518 -6.02 4.43 22.83
CA GLY A 518 -6.16 5.37 23.95
C GLY A 518 -5.21 6.56 23.92
N HIS A 519 -4.23 6.57 23.01
CA HIS A 519 -3.19 7.62 22.92
C HIS A 519 -3.03 8.13 21.48
N PRO A 520 -4.00 8.93 20.98
CA PRO A 520 -3.88 9.58 19.68
C PRO A 520 -2.68 10.54 19.65
N VAL A 521 -2.11 10.79 18.48
CA VAL A 521 -1.10 11.85 18.29
C VAL A 521 -1.79 13.10 17.78
N SER A 522 -1.39 14.27 18.28
CA SER A 522 -1.81 15.53 17.70
C SER A 522 -0.81 16.68 17.93
N THR A 523 -0.99 17.79 17.23
CA THR A 523 -0.13 18.98 17.37
C THR A 523 -0.72 19.94 18.40
N PRO A 524 0.13 20.72 19.10
CA PRO A 524 -0.33 21.60 20.17
C PRO A 524 -1.04 22.85 19.61
N TYR A 525 -2.24 23.13 20.13
CA TYR A 525 -3.00 24.36 19.89
C TYR A 525 -3.06 25.21 21.16
N GLY A 526 -1.93 25.85 21.50
CA GLY A 526 -1.77 26.57 22.77
C GLY A 526 -2.79 27.70 23.04
N TYR A 527 -3.44 28.20 21.98
CA TYR A 527 -4.50 29.21 22.07
C TYR A 527 -5.84 28.67 22.60
N LEU A 528 -6.02 27.35 22.73
CA LEU A 528 -7.21 26.75 23.34
C LEU A 528 -7.20 26.86 24.88
N ILE A 529 -7.22 28.08 25.40
CA ILE A 529 -7.11 28.34 26.86
C ILE A 529 -8.31 27.81 27.67
N GLY A 530 -9.43 27.51 27.02
CA GLY A 530 -10.65 26.97 27.62
C GLY A 530 -10.50 25.60 28.27
N CYS A 531 -9.45 24.85 27.95
CA CYS A 531 -9.12 23.61 28.67
C CYS A 531 -8.71 23.86 30.14
N ASP A 532 -8.25 25.06 30.48
CA ASP A 532 -7.71 25.39 31.82
C ASP A 532 -8.68 26.26 32.63
N ASN A 533 -9.94 26.38 32.24
CA ASN A 533 -10.90 27.26 32.89
C ASN A 533 -12.32 26.68 32.91
N VAL A 534 -13.29 27.52 33.29
CA VAL A 534 -14.71 27.18 33.45
C VAL A 534 -15.31 26.49 32.21
N LEU A 535 -14.81 26.75 31.00
CA LEU A 535 -15.32 26.14 29.78
C LEU A 535 -15.17 24.62 29.81
N ALA A 536 -14.04 24.09 30.28
CA ALA A 536 -13.85 22.66 30.46
C ALA A 536 -14.76 22.08 31.55
N GLU A 537 -14.96 22.81 32.65
CA GLU A 537 -15.83 22.38 33.75
C GLU A 537 -17.31 22.25 33.32
N ILE A 538 -17.75 23.12 32.40
CA ILE A 538 -19.10 23.09 31.84
C ILE A 538 -19.26 21.95 30.83
N HIS A 539 -18.32 21.81 29.90
CA HIS A 539 -18.50 20.99 28.70
C HIS A 539 -17.91 19.59 28.79
N THR A 540 -17.19 19.23 29.86
CA THR A 540 -16.76 17.85 30.09
C THR A 540 -16.81 17.43 31.56
N ARG A 541 -17.13 16.15 31.79
CA ARG A 541 -17.06 15.52 33.12
C ARG A 541 -15.63 15.21 33.56
N ASN A 542 -14.65 15.32 32.66
CA ASN A 542 -13.25 15.06 32.95
C ASN A 542 -12.35 16.25 32.55
N PRO A 543 -12.49 17.44 33.15
CA PRO A 543 -11.70 18.63 32.77
C PRO A 543 -10.19 18.40 32.79
N SER A 544 -9.68 17.58 33.72
CA SER A 544 -8.26 17.22 33.84
C SER A 544 -7.71 16.36 32.68
N PHE A 545 -8.56 15.95 31.73
CA PHE A 545 -8.19 15.26 30.49
C PHE A 545 -8.37 16.15 29.25
N CYS A 546 -8.75 17.43 29.40
CA CYS A 546 -8.78 18.37 28.28
C CYS A 546 -7.36 18.73 27.88
N GLU A 547 -6.98 18.39 26.65
CA GLU A 547 -5.66 18.69 26.10
C GLU A 547 -5.81 19.67 24.94
N LYS A 548 -4.91 20.65 24.87
CA LYS A 548 -4.93 21.72 23.87
C LYS A 548 -4.33 21.25 22.55
N VAL A 549 -5.11 20.50 21.78
CA VAL A 549 -4.62 19.78 20.60
C VAL A 549 -5.50 19.96 19.37
N GLY A 550 -4.91 19.82 18.18
CA GLY A 550 -5.63 19.87 16.92
C GLY A 550 -4.72 19.77 15.70
N GLY A 551 -5.19 20.20 14.53
CA GLY A 551 -4.42 20.25 13.29
C GLY A 551 -4.17 18.88 12.69
N VAL A 552 -3.09 18.23 13.10
CA VAL A 552 -2.77 16.85 12.71
C VAL A 552 -3.36 15.91 13.75
N ILE A 553 -4.12 14.91 13.34
CA ILE A 553 -4.65 13.89 14.25
C ILE A 553 -4.29 12.51 13.71
N ILE A 554 -3.62 11.68 14.52
CA ILE A 554 -3.40 10.26 14.23
C ILE A 554 -4.12 9.45 15.30
N MET A 555 -5.15 8.70 14.93
CA MET A 555 -6.00 8.01 15.89
C MET A 555 -6.27 6.57 15.47
N HIS A 556 -6.24 5.64 16.42
CA HIS A 556 -6.63 4.26 16.16
C HIS A 556 -8.13 4.18 15.80
N ILE A 557 -8.49 3.31 14.87
CA ILE A 557 -9.85 3.25 14.31
C ILE A 557 -10.92 2.97 15.39
N ASP A 558 -10.60 2.19 16.42
CA ASP A 558 -11.54 1.89 17.51
C ASP A 558 -11.72 3.05 18.49
N ASP A 559 -10.71 3.91 18.65
CA ASP A 559 -10.87 5.17 19.37
C ASP A 559 -11.74 6.11 18.55
N LEU A 560 -11.45 6.22 17.25
CA LEU A 560 -12.17 7.09 16.33
C LEU A 560 -13.66 6.74 16.24
N LYS A 561 -14.02 5.44 16.19
CA LYS A 561 -15.43 4.98 16.19
C LYS A 561 -16.21 5.43 17.43
N ARG A 562 -15.56 5.46 18.60
CA ARG A 562 -16.17 5.93 19.86
C ARG A 562 -16.18 7.45 19.95
N PHE A 563 -15.15 8.07 19.39
CA PHE A 563 -14.87 9.50 19.46
C PHE A 563 -15.74 10.34 18.50
N ALA A 564 -15.94 9.90 17.25
CA ALA A 564 -16.51 10.74 16.20
C ALA A 564 -17.90 11.30 16.51
N MET A 565 -18.79 10.49 17.10
CA MET A 565 -20.11 10.95 17.55
C MET A 565 -20.01 12.01 18.66
N LEU A 566 -19.11 11.80 19.62
CA LEU A 566 -18.89 12.75 20.72
C LEU A 566 -18.27 14.04 20.21
N TRP A 567 -17.33 13.97 19.27
CA TRP A 567 -16.72 15.16 18.68
C TRP A 567 -17.78 16.03 18.02
N PHE A 568 -18.64 15.44 17.19
CA PHE A 568 -19.75 16.16 16.58
C PHE A 568 -20.69 16.76 17.62
N HIS A 569 -21.12 15.98 18.62
CA HIS A 569 -22.03 16.44 19.67
C HIS A 569 -21.45 17.57 20.53
N LYS A 570 -20.21 17.41 21.02
CA LYS A 570 -19.52 18.41 21.83
C LYS A 570 -19.24 19.69 21.05
N SER A 571 -18.98 19.59 19.76
CA SER A 571 -18.85 20.78 18.90
C SER A 571 -20.15 21.58 18.86
N LEU A 572 -21.31 20.90 18.80
CA LEU A 572 -22.62 21.56 18.86
C LEU A 572 -22.93 22.15 20.25
N GLU A 573 -22.56 21.46 21.33
CA GLU A 573 -22.72 21.97 22.70
C GLU A 573 -21.95 23.28 22.91
N VAL A 574 -20.65 23.28 22.57
CA VAL A 574 -19.81 24.47 22.69
C VAL A 574 -20.31 25.58 21.76
N ARG A 575 -20.74 25.23 20.54
CA ARG A 575 -21.32 26.19 19.61
C ARG A 575 -22.63 26.79 20.14
N ALA A 576 -23.44 26.06 20.89
CA ALA A 576 -24.65 26.62 21.49
C ALA A 576 -24.36 27.59 22.64
N ASP A 577 -23.21 27.45 23.32
CA ASP A 577 -22.82 28.23 24.48
C ASP A 577 -22.22 29.60 24.14
N LYS A 578 -23.07 30.48 23.60
CA LYS A 578 -22.68 31.84 23.17
C LYS A 578 -22.25 32.73 24.33
N GLU A 579 -22.65 32.42 25.56
CA GLU A 579 -22.30 33.21 26.76
C GLU A 579 -20.80 33.12 27.08
N HIS A 580 -20.13 32.05 26.64
CA HIS A 580 -18.73 31.79 26.96
C HIS A 580 -17.77 32.00 25.77
N TYR A 581 -18.20 32.67 24.71
CA TYR A 581 -17.36 32.93 23.53
C TYR A 581 -16.22 33.93 23.74
N ALA A 582 -16.23 34.67 24.85
CA ALA A 582 -15.27 35.74 25.10
C ALA A 582 -13.82 35.26 24.95
N THR A 583 -12.98 36.10 24.33
CA THR A 583 -11.58 35.77 24.01
C THR A 583 -10.76 35.36 25.24
N ASN A 584 -11.05 35.92 26.42
CA ASN A 584 -10.40 35.55 27.67
C ASN A 584 -10.83 34.18 28.22
N ILE A 585 -11.89 33.57 27.68
CA ILE A 585 -12.37 32.22 28.03
C ILE A 585 -11.93 31.21 26.97
N THR A 586 -12.09 31.53 25.68
CA THR A 586 -11.86 30.59 24.57
C THR A 586 -10.53 30.79 23.86
N GLY A 587 -9.89 31.94 23.98
CA GLY A 587 -8.77 32.31 23.11
C GLY A 587 -9.18 32.56 21.65
N ASP A 588 -10.49 32.55 21.34
CA ASP A 588 -10.99 33.00 20.03
C ASP A 588 -10.81 34.50 19.94
N ILE A 589 -9.88 34.93 19.08
CA ILE A 589 -9.57 36.36 18.88
C ILE A 589 -10.77 37.15 18.32
N TYR A 590 -11.77 36.47 17.75
CA TYR A 590 -12.98 37.10 17.21
C TYR A 590 -14.18 37.04 18.17
N ALA A 591 -14.04 36.32 19.31
CA ALA A 591 -15.12 36.08 20.28
C ALA A 591 -16.45 35.64 19.62
N SER A 592 -16.35 34.85 18.54
CA SER A 592 -17.47 34.48 17.67
C SER A 592 -17.85 33.00 17.76
N GLY A 593 -17.07 32.24 18.53
CA GLY A 593 -17.19 30.79 18.65
C GLY A 593 -16.68 30.06 17.40
N TRP A 594 -15.73 30.64 16.67
CA TRP A 594 -15.22 30.07 15.42
C TRP A 594 -14.51 28.73 15.65
N ILE A 595 -13.81 28.60 16.78
CA ILE A 595 -13.02 27.41 17.17
C ILE A 595 -13.81 26.41 18.04
N SER A 596 -15.15 26.42 17.96
CA SER A 596 -16.03 25.56 18.78
C SER A 596 -15.83 24.06 18.51
N GLU A 597 -15.50 23.67 17.29
CA GLU A 597 -15.16 22.31 16.86
C GLU A 597 -13.81 21.83 17.40
N MET A 598 -12.84 22.74 17.62
CA MET A 598 -11.55 22.43 18.24
C MET A 598 -11.74 22.14 19.74
N TYR A 599 -12.60 22.92 20.40
CA TYR A 599 -13.04 22.62 21.76
C TYR A 599 -13.88 21.36 21.83
N GLY A 600 -14.80 21.18 20.89
CA GLY A 600 -15.59 19.95 20.75
C GLY A 600 -14.70 18.71 20.63
N TYR A 601 -13.60 18.80 19.89
CA TYR A 601 -12.58 17.74 19.81
C TYR A 601 -11.98 17.44 21.19
N SER A 602 -11.46 18.49 21.85
CA SER A 602 -10.74 18.36 23.13
C SER A 602 -11.65 17.82 24.24
N PHE A 603 -12.90 18.30 24.32
CA PHE A 603 -13.87 17.83 25.30
C PHE A 603 -14.38 16.42 25.00
N ALA A 604 -14.58 16.05 23.73
CA ALA A 604 -14.93 14.68 23.35
C ALA A 604 -13.82 13.68 23.70
N ALA A 605 -12.55 14.06 23.49
CA ALA A 605 -11.41 13.25 23.86
C ALA A 605 -11.32 13.09 25.39
N ALA A 606 -11.56 14.18 26.13
CA ALA A 606 -11.61 14.17 27.58
C ALA A 606 -12.73 13.28 28.14
N GLU A 607 -13.92 13.28 27.52
CA GLU A 607 -15.02 12.38 27.89
C GLU A 607 -14.64 10.90 27.76
N LEU A 608 -13.82 10.57 26.76
CA LEU A 608 -13.28 9.22 26.57
C LEU A 608 -11.97 8.97 27.34
N LYS A 609 -11.46 9.98 28.07
CA LYS A 609 -10.19 9.95 28.79
C LYS A 609 -9.00 9.55 27.90
N LEU A 610 -9.03 9.96 26.63
CA LEU A 610 -7.89 9.82 25.73
C LEU A 610 -6.72 10.68 26.22
N ARG A 611 -5.49 10.22 25.99
CA ARG A 611 -4.26 10.93 26.38
C ARG A 611 -3.37 11.11 25.17
N HIS A 612 -3.32 12.32 24.62
CA HIS A 612 -2.60 12.59 23.40
C HIS A 612 -1.09 12.53 23.59
N VAL A 613 -0.42 11.99 22.58
CA VAL A 613 1.00 12.22 22.36
C VAL A 613 1.13 13.52 21.59
N ILE A 614 1.45 14.61 22.29
CA ILE A 614 1.54 15.95 21.72
C ILE A 614 2.90 16.13 21.05
N ARG A 615 2.90 16.52 19.78
CA ARG A 615 4.12 16.66 18.95
C ARG A 615 4.16 18.03 18.28
N SER A 616 5.07 18.91 18.73
CA SER A 616 5.32 20.22 18.11
C SER A 616 6.10 20.12 16.79
N ASP A 617 6.77 19.00 16.56
CA ASP A 617 7.71 18.80 15.45
C ASP A 617 7.07 18.31 14.15
N ILE A 618 5.76 18.00 14.14
CA ILE A 618 5.06 17.52 12.93
C ILE A 618 4.67 18.67 12.01
N MET A 619 4.09 19.73 12.57
CA MET A 619 3.37 20.77 11.82
C MET A 619 3.92 22.15 12.15
N LEU A 620 4.11 22.98 11.13
CA LEU A 620 4.52 24.37 11.27
C LEU A 620 3.57 25.29 10.49
N TYR A 621 3.24 26.45 11.05
CA TYR A 621 2.64 27.53 10.29
C TYR A 621 3.75 28.27 9.51
N PRO A 622 3.67 28.42 8.17
CA PRO A 622 4.58 29.31 7.45
C PRO A 622 4.62 30.69 8.10
N GLY A 623 5.80 31.33 8.12
CA GLY A 623 6.04 32.56 8.88
C GLY A 623 6.39 32.35 10.37
N TYR A 624 6.38 31.11 10.87
CA TYR A 624 6.84 30.80 12.24
C TYR A 624 8.26 30.24 12.20
N VAL A 625 9.07 30.59 13.20
CA VAL A 625 10.42 30.04 13.35
C VAL A 625 10.33 28.56 13.72
N PRO A 626 10.93 27.64 12.95
CA PRO A 626 10.90 26.22 13.27
C PRO A 626 11.79 25.91 14.48
N GLU A 627 11.34 25.07 15.41
CA GLU A 627 12.22 24.51 16.46
C GLU A 627 13.36 23.68 15.83
N SER A 628 13.08 23.01 14.71
CA SER A 628 14.06 22.32 13.87
C SER A 628 13.58 22.24 12.42
N ALA A 629 14.34 22.83 11.49
CA ALA A 629 13.98 22.85 10.07
C ALA A 629 13.94 21.45 9.41
N SER A 630 14.65 20.46 9.96
CA SER A 630 14.77 19.12 9.37
C SER A 630 13.59 18.20 9.68
N ASN A 631 12.76 18.51 10.69
CA ASN A 631 11.78 17.58 11.24
C ASN A 631 10.33 17.87 10.83
N ILE A 632 10.02 19.09 10.40
CA ILE A 632 8.67 19.48 9.99
C ILE A 632 8.16 18.62 8.83
N ARG A 633 7.00 17.98 9.01
CA ARG A 633 6.31 17.13 8.02
C ARG A 633 5.15 17.82 7.32
N VAL A 634 4.56 18.84 7.91
CA VAL A 634 3.38 19.53 7.37
C VAL A 634 3.51 21.04 7.53
N PHE A 635 3.19 21.77 6.47
CA PHE A 635 2.87 23.20 6.57
C PHE A 635 1.38 23.38 6.70
N HIS A 636 0.92 24.11 7.71
CA HIS A 636 -0.47 24.54 7.83
C HIS A 636 -0.56 26.02 7.42
N TYR A 637 -0.96 26.31 6.18
CA TYR A 637 -1.00 27.70 5.66
C TYR A 637 -2.35 28.39 5.96
N GLY A 638 -2.91 28.11 7.13
CA GLY A 638 -4.19 28.66 7.58
C GLY A 638 -4.16 30.15 7.94
N LEU A 639 -2.97 30.72 8.12
CA LEU A 639 -2.73 32.11 8.53
C LEU A 639 -1.91 32.86 7.47
N ARG A 640 -2.02 34.20 7.49
CA ARG A 640 -1.16 35.06 6.67
C ARG A 640 0.31 34.92 7.06
N PHE A 641 1.19 34.86 6.07
CA PHE A 641 2.64 34.89 6.27
C PHE A 641 3.35 35.75 5.21
N SER A 642 4.58 36.18 5.51
CA SER A 642 5.35 37.08 4.65
C SER A 642 6.84 36.73 4.62
N VAL A 643 7.48 37.00 3.49
CA VAL A 643 8.93 36.93 3.29
C VAL A 643 9.37 38.22 2.60
N GLY A 644 10.08 39.09 3.32
CA GLY A 644 10.37 40.44 2.86
C GLY A 644 9.08 41.21 2.51
N ASN A 645 8.99 41.71 1.27
CA ASN A 645 7.82 42.45 0.76
C ASN A 645 6.73 41.55 0.17
N TRP A 646 6.96 40.24 0.06
CA TRP A 646 5.98 39.29 -0.44
C TRP A 646 5.16 38.74 0.73
N SER A 647 3.85 38.56 0.53
CA SER A 647 2.99 37.91 1.52
C SER A 647 1.94 37.03 0.85
N PHE A 648 1.51 36.00 1.56
CA PHE A 648 0.42 35.13 1.16
C PHE A 648 -0.58 34.99 2.30
N ASP A 649 -1.86 35.16 1.98
CA ASP A 649 -2.99 34.81 2.84
C ASP A 649 -3.98 34.02 2.00
N LYS A 650 -4.37 32.83 2.45
CA LYS A 650 -5.36 32.03 1.74
C LYS A 650 -6.71 32.75 1.63
N ALA A 651 -7.06 33.61 2.58
CA ALA A 651 -8.34 34.32 2.59
C ALA A 651 -8.52 35.23 1.36
N ASP A 652 -7.42 35.73 0.77
CA ASP A 652 -7.42 36.55 -0.44
C ASP A 652 -7.88 35.78 -1.70
N TRP A 653 -7.94 34.45 -1.63
CA TRP A 653 -8.21 33.54 -2.75
C TRP A 653 -9.51 32.74 -2.57
N ARG A 654 -10.45 33.23 -1.75
CA ARG A 654 -11.74 32.58 -1.49
C ARG A 654 -12.62 32.50 -2.74
N ASP A 655 -12.72 33.60 -3.47
CA ASP A 655 -13.67 33.75 -4.57
C ASP A 655 -13.03 33.63 -5.96
N ILE A 656 -11.75 33.21 -6.02
CA ILE A 656 -10.97 33.12 -7.26
C ILE A 656 -10.85 31.65 -7.70
N ASP A 657 -11.36 31.34 -8.89
CA ASP A 657 -11.25 30.01 -9.49
C ASP A 657 -9.90 29.80 -10.19
N VAL A 658 -8.85 29.61 -9.41
CA VAL A 658 -7.49 29.35 -9.92
C VAL A 658 -7.33 27.94 -10.50
N VAL A 659 -8.25 27.00 -10.21
CA VAL A 659 -8.17 25.61 -10.71
C VAL A 659 -8.70 25.52 -12.14
N ASN A 660 -9.82 26.18 -12.43
CA ASN A 660 -10.43 26.14 -13.76
C ASN A 660 -9.98 27.28 -14.68
N THR A 661 -9.40 28.35 -14.14
CA THR A 661 -8.79 29.40 -14.96
C THR A 661 -7.38 28.94 -15.38
N CYS A 662 -7.21 28.67 -16.67
CA CYS A 662 -5.94 28.17 -17.20
C CYS A 662 -4.77 29.08 -16.86
N TRP A 663 -3.67 28.47 -16.41
CA TRP A 663 -2.41 29.12 -16.02
C TRP A 663 -2.52 30.13 -14.87
N ALA A 664 -3.68 30.22 -14.20
CA ALA A 664 -3.83 31.00 -12.98
C ALA A 664 -2.92 30.44 -11.87
N LYS A 665 -2.26 31.35 -11.15
CA LYS A 665 -1.34 31.01 -10.06
C LYS A 665 -1.34 32.08 -8.99
N PHE A 666 -0.81 31.75 -7.83
CA PHE A 666 -0.55 32.70 -6.76
C PHE A 666 0.70 33.55 -7.08
N PRO A 667 0.87 34.73 -6.43
CA PRO A 667 2.06 35.55 -6.56
C PRO A 667 3.33 34.75 -6.32
N ASP A 668 4.30 34.87 -7.22
CA ASP A 668 5.55 34.12 -7.10
C ASP A 668 6.28 34.53 -5.82
N ALA A 669 6.61 33.53 -5.00
CA ALA A 669 7.43 33.75 -3.81
C ALA A 669 8.86 34.19 -4.22
N PRO A 670 9.56 34.98 -3.39
CA PRO A 670 10.93 35.40 -3.64
C PRO A 670 11.87 34.22 -3.90
N ASP A 671 12.96 34.45 -4.62
CA ASP A 671 13.98 33.42 -4.78
C ASP A 671 14.69 33.17 -3.44
N ALA A 672 15.00 31.92 -3.13
CA ALA A 672 15.74 31.54 -1.92
C ALA A 672 17.11 32.22 -1.86
N SER A 673 17.70 32.53 -3.01
CA SER A 673 18.95 33.28 -3.15
C SER A 673 18.84 34.76 -2.73
N SER A 674 17.63 35.32 -2.73
CA SER A 674 17.35 36.73 -2.39
C SER A 674 17.21 36.98 -0.88
N ILE A 675 17.21 35.93 -0.05
CA ILE A 675 17.19 36.07 1.41
C ILE A 675 18.57 36.53 1.89
N THR A 676 18.65 37.78 2.34
CA THR A 676 19.88 38.41 2.83
C THR A 676 19.98 38.45 4.36
N THR A 677 19.00 37.89 5.08
CA THR A 677 18.98 37.93 6.55
C THR A 677 20.17 37.15 7.12
N GLY A 678 20.86 37.76 8.09
CA GLY A 678 21.99 37.15 8.78
C GLY A 678 21.59 36.22 9.92
N ASP A 679 20.33 36.28 10.35
CA ASP A 679 19.77 35.43 11.41
C ASP A 679 19.40 34.04 10.83
N PRO A 680 20.05 32.95 11.30
CA PRO A 680 19.76 31.58 10.86
C PRO A 680 18.29 31.17 11.03
N ASP A 681 17.62 31.64 12.08
CA ASP A 681 16.26 31.24 12.43
C ASP A 681 15.24 31.94 11.53
N GLU A 682 15.42 33.23 11.28
CA GLU A 682 14.63 33.97 10.29
C GLU A 682 14.84 33.42 8.88
N ARG A 683 16.08 33.07 8.54
CA ARG A 683 16.40 32.45 7.25
C ARG A 683 15.70 31.09 7.09
N ALA A 684 15.68 30.26 8.13
CA ALA A 684 14.99 28.98 8.10
C ALA A 684 13.48 29.14 7.94
N ARG A 685 12.86 30.05 8.71
CA ARG A 685 11.45 30.44 8.58
C ARG A 685 11.11 30.86 7.14
N ASP A 686 11.90 31.75 6.57
CA ASP A 686 11.65 32.32 5.24
C ASP A 686 11.79 31.25 4.14
N LEU A 687 12.80 30.39 4.22
CA LEU A 687 12.99 29.27 3.29
C LEU A 687 11.81 28.30 3.31
N LEU A 688 11.31 27.93 4.50
CA LEU A 688 10.14 27.04 4.64
C LEU A 688 8.86 27.71 4.12
N SER A 689 8.73 29.02 4.30
CA SER A 689 7.58 29.79 3.81
C SER A 689 7.57 29.87 2.28
N ILE A 690 8.74 30.10 1.66
CA ILE A 690 8.92 30.03 0.20
C ILE A 690 8.61 28.62 -0.31
N GLU A 691 9.07 27.58 0.36
CA GLU A 691 8.80 26.18 0.00
C GLU A 691 7.29 25.93 -0.12
N CYS A 692 6.52 26.29 0.92
CA CYS A 692 5.07 26.15 0.92
C CYS A 692 4.39 26.82 -0.29
N ALA A 693 4.74 28.08 -0.57
CA ALA A 693 4.16 28.84 -1.67
C ALA A 693 4.54 28.29 -3.05
N LYS A 694 5.80 27.88 -3.23
CA LYS A 694 6.28 27.25 -4.47
C LYS A 694 5.59 25.91 -4.73
N THR A 695 5.33 25.11 -3.68
CA THR A 695 4.59 23.85 -3.81
C THR A 695 3.16 24.08 -4.29
N LEU A 696 2.46 25.10 -3.77
CA LEU A 696 1.11 25.46 -4.24
C LEU A 696 1.09 25.85 -5.73
N ASN A 697 2.00 26.74 -6.15
CA ASN A 697 2.08 27.15 -7.56
C ASN A 697 2.48 26.00 -8.50
N THR A 698 3.37 25.12 -8.04
CA THR A 698 3.78 23.92 -8.79
C THR A 698 2.60 22.95 -8.95
N ALA A 699 1.79 22.78 -7.91
CA ALA A 699 0.59 21.93 -7.95
C ALA A 699 -0.42 22.44 -8.99
N LEU A 700 -0.66 23.75 -9.03
CA LEU A 700 -1.54 24.39 -10.02
C LEU A 700 -1.01 24.26 -11.44
N TYR A 701 0.28 24.57 -11.66
CA TYR A 701 0.93 24.44 -12.96
C TYR A 701 0.78 23.01 -13.53
N LEU A 702 1.11 21.99 -12.74
CA LEU A 702 0.98 20.58 -13.14
C LEU A 702 -0.48 20.14 -13.32
N HIS A 703 -1.41 20.77 -12.60
CA HIS A 703 -2.83 20.55 -12.82
C HIS A 703 -3.29 21.10 -14.18
N HIS A 704 -2.96 22.36 -14.51
CA HIS A 704 -3.29 22.98 -15.80
C HIS A 704 -2.63 22.28 -16.99
N GLN A 705 -1.38 21.82 -16.82
CA GLN A 705 -0.69 21.01 -17.82
C GLN A 705 -1.44 19.70 -18.10
N ARG A 706 -1.88 19.00 -17.05
CA ARG A 706 -2.68 17.76 -17.19
C ARG A 706 -4.03 17.99 -17.85
N ARG A 707 -4.64 19.16 -17.61
CA ARG A 707 -5.88 19.58 -18.28
C ARG A 707 -5.70 20.06 -19.71
N ARG A 708 -4.46 20.08 -20.22
CA ARG A 708 -4.11 20.56 -21.57
C ARG A 708 -4.64 21.98 -21.80
N CYS A 709 -4.42 22.86 -20.82
CA CYS A 709 -4.69 24.27 -21.01
C CYS A 709 -3.97 24.79 -22.27
N PRO A 710 -4.65 25.59 -23.11
CA PRO A 710 -4.06 26.10 -24.34
C PRO A 710 -2.81 26.90 -23.99
N THR A 711 -1.70 26.62 -24.67
CA THR A 711 -0.51 27.46 -24.62
C THR A 711 -0.90 28.86 -25.07
N GLU A 712 -0.45 29.91 -24.38
CA GLU A 712 -0.74 31.30 -24.75
C GLU A 712 -0.22 31.61 -26.16
N ASP A 713 -1.03 31.34 -27.17
CA ASP A 713 -0.96 31.93 -28.50
C ASP A 713 -2.37 31.88 -29.12
N VAL A 714 -2.78 33.02 -29.70
CA VAL A 714 -4.02 33.28 -30.45
C VAL A 714 -5.26 33.68 -29.62
N THR A 715 -5.36 34.98 -29.30
CA THR A 715 -6.40 35.92 -29.80
C THR A 715 -6.35 37.26 -29.05
N ARG A 716 -5.61 38.24 -29.59
CA ARG A 716 -5.95 39.66 -29.42
C ARG A 716 -6.42 40.18 -30.79
N GLY A 717 -7.73 40.28 -30.95
CA GLY A 717 -8.35 41.00 -32.05
C GLY A 717 -8.28 42.51 -31.80
N GLU A 718 -7.58 43.19 -32.72
CA GLU A 718 -7.82 44.54 -33.26
C GLU A 718 -7.84 45.76 -32.31
N SER A 719 -6.77 46.57 -32.38
CA SER A 719 -6.81 47.89 -33.05
C SER A 719 -5.48 48.67 -32.92
N ALA A 720 -4.91 48.97 -34.09
CA ALA A 720 -4.07 50.12 -34.49
C ALA A 720 -2.69 50.38 -33.84
N GLY A 721 -1.64 50.31 -34.69
CA GLY A 721 -0.44 51.15 -34.58
C GLY A 721 0.89 50.47 -34.96
N GLU A 722 1.20 50.40 -36.25
CA GLU A 722 2.54 50.01 -36.75
C GLU A 722 3.67 50.92 -36.22
N LYS A 723 4.77 50.33 -35.74
CA LYS A 723 6.13 50.49 -36.32
C LYS A 723 7.19 49.61 -35.61
N LYS A 724 7.92 48.85 -36.45
CA LYS A 724 9.33 48.35 -36.39
C LYS A 724 10.09 48.55 -35.06
N LEU A 725 10.88 47.60 -34.55
CA LEU A 725 11.99 46.89 -35.20
C LEU A 725 12.46 45.75 -34.28
N GLU A 726 13.10 44.76 -34.87
CA GLU A 726 13.78 43.60 -34.28
C GLU A 726 14.68 43.93 -33.07
N ASP A 727 14.66 43.08 -32.04
CA ASP A 727 15.89 42.73 -31.34
C ASP A 727 15.84 41.32 -30.72
N LYS A 728 16.90 40.57 -31.00
CA LYS A 728 17.18 39.21 -30.52
C LYS A 728 17.75 39.29 -29.10
N VAL A 729 17.21 38.55 -28.15
CA VAL A 729 17.92 38.19 -26.92
C VAL A 729 18.07 36.69 -26.82
N LYS A 730 19.33 36.27 -26.88
CA LYS A 730 19.85 34.92 -26.69
C LYS A 730 19.69 34.49 -25.22
N VAL A 731 19.36 33.23 -25.01
CA VAL A 731 19.62 32.53 -23.75
C VAL A 731 21.01 31.92 -23.89
N ASP A 732 21.99 32.50 -23.21
CA ASP A 732 23.35 31.96 -23.11
C ASP A 732 23.39 30.84 -22.08
N THR A 733 23.70 29.63 -22.57
CA THR A 733 24.19 28.51 -21.78
C THR A 733 25.68 28.74 -21.50
N VAL A 734 26.04 28.95 -20.24
CA VAL A 734 27.45 29.01 -19.82
C VAL A 734 27.96 27.59 -19.59
N LEU A 735 28.73 27.07 -20.53
CA LEU A 735 29.75 26.04 -20.33
C LEU A 735 30.81 26.16 -21.44
N SER A 736 31.95 26.75 -21.11
CA SER A 736 33.25 26.59 -21.79
C SER A 736 34.30 27.19 -20.83
N ASP A 737 35.54 26.73 -20.67
CA ASP A 737 36.45 25.98 -21.52
C ASP A 737 37.53 25.30 -20.66
N PHE A 738 38.19 24.26 -21.19
CA PHE A 738 39.63 24.36 -21.49
C PHE A 738 40.13 23.15 -22.30
N ASN A 739 40.57 23.50 -23.53
CA ASN A 739 41.65 22.95 -24.35
C ASN A 739 41.30 22.15 -25.61
N SER A 740 41.57 22.82 -26.73
CA SER A 740 41.83 22.27 -28.06
C SER A 740 43.33 22.16 -28.31
N SER A 741 43.75 21.17 -29.11
CA SER A 741 44.80 21.37 -30.13
C SER A 741 44.85 20.21 -31.13
N THR A 742 44.68 20.54 -32.42
CA THR A 742 45.37 20.02 -33.64
C THR A 742 45.34 18.51 -33.93
N GLY A 743 45.03 17.95 -35.11
CA GLY A 743 44.78 18.43 -36.47
C GLY A 743 45.00 17.27 -37.47
N GLY A 744 44.34 17.31 -38.64
CA GLY A 744 44.82 16.69 -39.90
C GLY A 744 44.21 15.35 -40.39
N GLY A 745 43.62 15.38 -41.61
CA GLY A 745 43.80 14.32 -42.63
C GLY A 745 42.61 13.42 -43.02
N LEU A 746 42.00 13.69 -44.19
CA LEU A 746 41.21 12.78 -45.05
C LEU A 746 42.15 11.90 -45.93
N PRO A 747 41.69 10.99 -46.84
CA PRO A 747 40.43 10.23 -47.00
C PRO A 747 40.63 8.72 -47.29
N GLY A 748 39.55 7.93 -47.44
CA GLY A 748 39.65 6.62 -48.10
C GLY A 748 38.39 5.75 -48.06
N GLU A 749 37.51 5.90 -49.06
CA GLU A 749 36.47 4.93 -49.40
C GLU A 749 37.07 3.61 -49.91
N LYS A 750 36.51 2.48 -49.45
CA LYS A 750 36.35 1.27 -50.28
C LYS A 750 35.16 0.46 -49.78
N LYS A 751 34.15 0.36 -50.65
CA LYS A 751 33.04 -0.60 -50.62
C LYS A 751 33.58 -2.04 -50.73
N LEU A 752 33.01 -2.96 -49.95
CA LEU A 752 32.58 -4.26 -50.48
C LEU A 752 31.34 -4.72 -49.71
N GLU A 753 30.34 -5.14 -50.46
CA GLU A 753 29.00 -5.53 -50.09
C GLU A 753 28.97 -6.92 -49.42
N ASP A 754 28.06 -7.10 -48.46
CA ASP A 754 27.26 -8.32 -48.37
C ASP A 754 25.90 -7.97 -47.75
N GLU A 755 24.85 -8.26 -48.52
CA GLU A 755 23.44 -8.01 -48.26
C GLU A 755 22.86 -9.04 -47.27
N VAL A 756 22.11 -8.59 -46.26
CA VAL A 756 20.87 -9.28 -45.84
C VAL A 756 19.81 -8.21 -45.56
N GLN A 757 18.76 -8.28 -46.37
CA GLN A 757 17.63 -7.38 -46.48
C GLN A 757 16.64 -7.57 -45.31
N VAL A 758 16.39 -6.50 -44.55
CA VAL A 758 15.33 -6.43 -43.55
C VAL A 758 14.09 -5.82 -44.22
N ASP A 759 13.19 -6.68 -44.70
CA ASP A 759 11.83 -6.29 -45.10
C ASP A 759 10.86 -7.33 -44.56
N ARG A 760 10.09 -6.94 -43.52
CA ARG A 760 8.74 -7.41 -43.11
C ARG A 760 8.47 -7.18 -41.62
N VAL A 761 8.27 -5.92 -41.20
CA VAL A 761 7.37 -5.58 -40.06
C VAL A 761 6.76 -4.19 -40.28
N LEU A 762 6.20 -3.95 -41.47
CA LEU A 762 5.36 -2.77 -41.74
C LEU A 762 4.15 -3.20 -42.59
N SER A 763 3.37 -4.12 -42.04
CA SER A 763 2.00 -4.39 -42.47
C SER A 763 1.33 -5.13 -41.31
N ASP A 764 0.62 -4.39 -40.46
CA ASP A 764 -0.50 -4.88 -39.61
C ASP A 764 -1.11 -3.76 -38.74
N ILE A 765 -0.59 -2.52 -38.77
CA ILE A 765 -1.22 -1.36 -38.11
C ILE A 765 -2.11 -0.58 -39.10
N ASN A 766 -2.95 -1.26 -39.87
CA ASN A 766 -3.99 -0.60 -40.67
C ASN A 766 -5.13 -1.56 -41.01
N PHE A 767 -5.92 -1.93 -40.01
CA PHE A 767 -7.32 -2.30 -40.26
C PHE A 767 -8.20 -2.10 -39.01
N SER A 768 -9.33 -1.40 -39.22
CA SER A 768 -10.46 -1.20 -38.30
C SER A 768 -10.45 -0.02 -37.30
N LEU A 769 -10.06 1.16 -37.79
CA LEU A 769 -10.84 2.38 -37.50
C LEU A 769 -11.90 2.50 -38.61
N ASN A 770 -13.07 1.88 -38.40
CA ASN A 770 -14.36 2.26 -39.01
C ASN A 770 -15.46 1.27 -38.59
N THR A 771 -16.20 1.62 -37.55
CA THR A 771 -17.66 1.39 -37.47
C THR A 771 -18.20 2.25 -36.33
N SER A 772 -18.59 3.47 -36.66
CA SER A 772 -19.58 4.22 -35.86
C SER A 772 -20.97 3.95 -36.42
N SER A 773 -21.93 3.90 -35.50
CA SER A 773 -23.39 3.97 -35.68
C SER A 773 -24.10 2.71 -36.19
N THR A 774 -24.72 1.99 -35.25
CA THR A 774 -26.18 1.73 -35.19
C THR A 774 -26.44 0.73 -34.06
N PHE A 775 -27.08 1.18 -32.97
CA PHE A 775 -28.12 0.46 -32.22
C PHE A 775 -28.51 1.32 -30.99
N HIS A 776 -29.24 2.40 -31.26
CA HIS A 776 -30.33 2.78 -30.37
C HIS A 776 -31.44 1.76 -30.61
N ARG A 777 -31.88 1.07 -29.54
CA ARG A 777 -33.23 0.52 -29.26
C ARG A 777 -33.16 -0.83 -28.54
N SER A 778 -33.12 -0.77 -27.21
CA SER A 778 -33.82 -1.72 -26.32
C SER A 778 -33.82 -1.19 -24.86
N GLU A 779 -34.22 0.07 -24.67
CA GLU A 779 -34.70 0.57 -23.37
C GLU A 779 -36.22 0.70 -23.45
N ALA A 780 -36.90 -0.45 -23.53
CA ALA A 780 -38.36 -0.49 -23.48
C ALA A 780 -38.88 -1.86 -23.03
N GLU A 781 -38.24 -2.53 -22.06
CA GLU A 781 -38.80 -3.78 -21.52
C GLU A 781 -38.32 -4.17 -20.11
N THR A 782 -38.30 -3.24 -19.16
CA THR A 782 -38.24 -3.58 -17.71
C THR A 782 -39.08 -2.62 -16.85
N ARG A 783 -40.13 -2.03 -17.43
CA ARG A 783 -41.16 -1.25 -16.71
C ARG A 783 -42.45 -2.04 -16.54
N SER A 784 -42.35 -3.31 -16.12
CA SER A 784 -43.49 -4.08 -15.62
C SER A 784 -42.98 -5.25 -14.82
N ASN A 785 -42.63 -5.03 -13.54
CA ASN A 785 -42.67 -6.04 -12.47
C ASN A 785 -42.37 -5.49 -11.05
N MET A 786 -42.49 -4.18 -10.81
CA MET A 786 -42.34 -3.59 -9.46
C MET A 786 -43.63 -3.57 -8.62
N ARG A 787 -44.78 -4.01 -9.16
CA ARG A 787 -46.06 -4.02 -8.40
C ARG A 787 -46.10 -5.11 -7.32
N TRP A 788 -45.45 -6.26 -7.56
CA TRP A 788 -45.39 -7.35 -6.58
C TRP A 788 -44.49 -7.03 -5.38
N MET A 789 -43.39 -6.30 -5.59
CA MET A 789 -42.49 -5.90 -4.49
C MET A 789 -43.14 -4.88 -3.54
N VAL A 790 -43.96 -3.96 -4.05
CA VAL A 790 -44.72 -3.01 -3.22
C VAL A 790 -45.82 -3.73 -2.44
N ALA A 791 -46.49 -4.72 -3.03
CA ALA A 791 -47.47 -5.55 -2.33
C ALA A 791 -46.81 -6.40 -1.22
N LEU A 792 -45.62 -6.97 -1.49
CA LEU A 792 -44.84 -7.71 -0.51
C LEU A 792 -44.41 -6.82 0.67
N TRP A 793 -43.97 -5.60 0.40
CA TRP A 793 -43.65 -4.61 1.45
C TRP A 793 -44.88 -4.24 2.30
N GLY A 794 -46.05 -4.06 1.66
CA GLY A 794 -47.31 -3.81 2.38
C GLY A 794 -47.71 -4.97 3.31
N ILE A 795 -47.51 -6.22 2.86
CA ILE A 795 -47.77 -7.42 3.66
C ILE A 795 -46.81 -7.51 4.85
N PHE A 796 -45.51 -7.24 4.65
CA PHE A 796 -44.53 -7.25 5.75
C PHE A 796 -44.85 -6.19 6.82
N VAL A 797 -45.27 -5.00 6.41
CA VAL A 797 -45.68 -3.94 7.35
C VAL A 797 -46.94 -4.34 8.12
N LEU A 798 -47.93 -4.94 7.46
CA LEU A 798 -49.15 -5.46 8.12
C LEU A 798 -48.84 -6.59 9.12
N VAL A 799 -47.97 -7.53 8.75
CA VAL A 799 -47.54 -8.62 9.64
C VAL A 799 -46.78 -8.06 10.85
N PHE A 800 -45.95 -7.04 10.66
CA PHE A 800 -45.25 -6.36 11.75
C PHE A 800 -46.22 -5.67 12.71
N PHE A 801 -47.23 -4.95 12.21
CA PHE A 801 -48.24 -4.31 13.06
C PHE A 801 -49.15 -5.33 13.77
N CYS A 802 -49.50 -6.45 13.12
CA CYS A 802 -50.24 -7.53 13.75
C CYS A 802 -49.44 -8.20 14.88
N ALA A 803 -48.14 -8.47 14.65
CA ALA A 803 -47.24 -9.03 15.66
C ALA A 803 -47.03 -8.06 16.83
N ALA A 804 -46.82 -6.77 16.56
CA ALA A 804 -46.69 -5.73 17.58
C ALA A 804 -47.99 -5.59 18.41
N SER A 805 -49.16 -5.66 17.77
CA SER A 805 -50.46 -5.63 18.44
C SER A 805 -50.68 -6.85 19.34
N PHE A 806 -50.25 -8.05 18.92
CA PHE A 806 -50.33 -9.27 19.72
C PHE A 806 -49.42 -9.22 20.96
N VAL A 807 -48.21 -8.65 20.83
CA VAL A 807 -47.26 -8.46 21.93
C VAL A 807 -47.76 -7.40 22.93
N LEU A 808 -48.40 -6.33 22.44
CA LEU A 808 -48.95 -5.27 23.29
C LEU A 808 -50.27 -5.67 23.98
N SER A 809 -51.08 -6.53 23.37
CA SER A 809 -52.30 -7.07 23.97
C SER A 809 -52.03 -8.23 24.94
N GLY A 810 -50.93 -8.98 24.76
CA GLY A 810 -50.46 -10.00 25.72
C GLY A 810 -49.99 -9.44 27.07
N ARG A 811 -49.59 -8.16 27.13
CA ARG A 811 -49.15 -7.49 28.38
C ARG A 811 -50.30 -6.96 29.26
N LYS A 812 -51.56 -7.01 28.83
CA LYS A 812 -52.71 -6.54 29.62
C LYS A 812 -53.39 -7.63 30.48
N ARG A 813 -52.88 -8.86 30.54
CA ARG A 813 -53.52 -9.97 31.29
C ARG A 813 -52.78 -10.46 32.54
N ALA A 814 -51.84 -9.68 33.08
CA ALA A 814 -51.10 -10.02 34.30
C ALA A 814 -51.26 -8.97 35.43
N VAL A 815 -52.49 -8.55 35.75
CA VAL A 815 -52.77 -7.85 37.02
C VAL A 815 -54.13 -8.30 37.56
N LEU A 816 -54.17 -9.48 38.20
CA LEU A 816 -55.21 -9.82 39.17
C LEU A 816 -54.60 -10.73 40.24
N LYS A 817 -54.27 -10.15 41.40
CA LYS A 817 -54.01 -10.85 42.67
C LYS A 817 -55.27 -10.72 43.54
N PRO A 818 -55.81 -11.80 44.13
CA PRO A 818 -56.93 -11.71 45.05
C PRO A 818 -56.43 -11.35 46.46
N ARG A 819 -57.07 -10.35 47.09
CA ARG A 819 -56.91 -10.03 48.52
C ARG A 819 -57.86 -10.90 49.33
N SER A 820 -57.31 -11.71 50.24
CA SER A 820 -58.10 -12.42 51.25
C SER A 820 -58.57 -11.47 52.35
N SER A 821 -59.81 -11.67 52.77
CA SER A 821 -60.44 -10.98 53.89
C SER A 821 -59.97 -11.57 55.21
N ARG A 822 -59.69 -10.70 56.19
CA ARG A 822 -59.60 -11.08 57.60
C ARG A 822 -60.48 -10.12 58.41
N ASN A 823 -61.57 -10.67 58.93
CA ASN A 823 -62.34 -10.22 60.09
C ASN A 823 -61.38 -9.71 61.21
N LYS A 824 -61.70 -8.75 62.09
CA LYS A 824 -62.96 -8.47 62.79
C LYS A 824 -62.79 -7.21 63.68
N LYS A 825 -63.93 -6.59 64.04
CA LYS A 825 -64.21 -5.63 65.15
C LYS A 825 -63.69 -4.19 64.90
N ARG A 826 -64.46 -3.13 65.09
CA ARG A 826 -65.65 -2.88 65.93
C ARG A 826 -66.49 -1.77 65.30
#